data_AF-A0AAD9CYY2-F1
#
_entry.id   AF-A0AAD9CYY2-F1
#
_cell.length_a   1.000
_cell.length_b   1.000
_cell.length_c   1.000
_cell.angle_alpha   90.00
_cell.angle_beta   90.00
_cell.angle_gamma   90.00
#
_symmetry.space_group_name_H-M   'P 1'
#
loop_
_entity.id
_entity.type
_entity.pdbx_description
1 polymer ?
#
loop_
_entity_poly.entity_id
_entity_poly.type
_entity_poly.pdbx_seq_one_letter_code
_entity_poly.pdbx_strand_id
1 'polypeptide(L)'
;MADNHNDGNPARVWLRDDAYLRTIDKLRDLGIADLIPFPQIVAVSDQSSGKSSVLKSVTGFAFPRGPELCTRYATQITCRRDASESVQISIIPSQNSDKDRKERLKEFGFSVEKNDLVLADVFAKVTMALRSINDGDASKLPTFAEDILKIEISSPDQHHLTIIDVPGIFRTSTKGLTTDSDIAIVRGIVNRYIQDQRTIILAVIPCNVDTSTQEALTLAKEVDPEGLRTMVVLTKPDLATERVTQRIVCELVEGRRHPLRLGYCVVKNRSGDEEASTTTDPNSLEKAFFSARPWIRIRSTFRVGVSGLALRLRDLLGDLSKKEHKNVEADIRRRLNNTETLLKRLGPSRPRPDAQRRYLSQIASGFQEVCLRARDGNYIGMDIFHHDVHFRLITCIINLNETFNKEKVGPGPAFKVPMDVQSTRCLVDILKHMDFECPKPVEGLLLSRIEFLFHRSRNAEIGSFPGSLLAQAFKEQTQKWEPLVLKHVSQVIVVVHKFIRITLQRKCDGDSNTFEMLHNHLLLPKLRAAYQRALDHAQFLLEVELSGQPYTMNHYFDSDLQVSQAARLQQAINKVIGPESVRNVDGATASNPSPNVSPASGGNTLGANNNNGSPFDFTSQQEDGSSGAAGWWVPKSMLSKLTTDRYNAEQVREDIHDALRSYYMVARRRFVDIVLQQVIFHFLLDSKTSPLKIFTPDLIMSLDDTQLKLIAGENAATRDRREILTKNILNSKLALEELKKTK
;
A
#
# COMPACT_ATOMS: atom_id res chain seq x y z
N MET A 1 -42.70 -24.02 51.76
CA MET A 1 -42.68 -25.38 51.20
C MET A 1 -44.08 -25.68 50.72
N ALA A 2 -44.32 -25.53 49.43
CA ALA A 2 -45.54 -25.95 48.75
C ALA A 2 -45.16 -26.19 47.29
N ASP A 3 -45.38 -27.43 46.85
CA ASP A 3 -45.18 -27.91 45.49
C ASP A 3 -45.97 -27.08 44.48
N ASN A 4 -45.30 -26.66 43.41
CA ASN A 4 -45.96 -26.26 42.18
C ASN A 4 -45.53 -27.23 41.08
N HIS A 5 -46.34 -28.27 40.90
CA HIS A 5 -46.43 -29.02 39.66
C HIS A 5 -46.73 -28.05 38.52
N ASN A 6 -45.70 -27.69 37.76
CA ASN A 6 -45.88 -26.95 36.52
C ASN A 6 -46.25 -27.97 35.44
N ASP A 7 -47.51 -27.92 35.04
CA ASP A 7 -48.14 -28.71 34.00
C ASP A 7 -47.37 -28.48 32.67
N GLY A 8 -46.49 -29.44 32.36
CA GLY A 8 -45.62 -29.39 31.20
C GLY A 8 -46.40 -29.72 29.94
N ASN A 9 -47.08 -28.74 29.36
CA ASN A 9 -47.50 -28.85 27.97
C ASN A 9 -46.22 -28.83 27.10
N PRO A 10 -45.80 -29.95 26.48
CA PRO A 10 -44.57 -30.00 25.71
C PRO A 10 -44.61 -28.92 24.62
N ALA A 11 -45.79 -28.62 24.04
CA ALA A 11 -46.02 -27.66 22.96
C ALA A 11 -45.36 -26.27 23.16
N ARG A 12 -45.20 -25.79 24.40
CA ARG A 12 -44.63 -24.48 24.71
C ARG A 12 -43.10 -24.43 24.71
N VAL A 13 -42.41 -25.56 24.92
CA VAL A 13 -40.93 -25.62 24.87
C VAL A 13 -40.44 -25.61 23.41
N TRP A 14 -41.19 -26.19 22.47
CA TRP A 14 -40.79 -26.28 21.05
C TRP A 14 -40.77 -24.94 20.29
N LEU A 15 -41.38 -23.87 20.83
CA LEU A 15 -41.49 -22.58 20.14
C LEU A 15 -40.21 -21.72 20.20
N ARG A 16 -39.34 -21.93 21.20
CA ARG A 16 -38.11 -21.11 21.38
C ARG A 16 -36.91 -21.61 20.58
N ASP A 17 -36.84 -22.92 20.28
CA ASP A 17 -35.69 -23.54 19.61
C ASP A 17 -35.66 -23.34 18.09
N ASP A 18 -36.79 -22.94 17.50
CA ASP A 18 -36.96 -22.72 16.06
C ASP A 18 -36.50 -21.32 15.61
N ALA A 19 -36.37 -20.35 16.54
CA ALA A 19 -36.05 -18.96 16.21
C ALA A 19 -34.63 -18.79 15.65
N TYR A 20 -33.65 -19.48 16.23
CA TYR A 20 -32.26 -19.37 15.77
C TYR A 20 -32.01 -20.15 14.48
N LEU A 21 -32.68 -21.28 14.29
CA LEU A 21 -32.60 -22.03 13.05
C LEU A 21 -33.17 -21.24 11.85
N ARG A 22 -34.33 -20.57 12.04
CA ARG A 22 -34.86 -19.61 11.05
C ARG A 22 -33.89 -18.45 10.77
N THR A 23 -33.14 -18.04 11.78
CA THR A 23 -32.12 -16.99 11.61
C THR A 23 -30.96 -17.49 10.78
N ILE A 24 -30.48 -18.73 10.98
CA ILE A 24 -29.45 -19.34 10.12
C ILE A 24 -29.92 -19.38 8.67
N ASP A 25 -31.19 -19.71 8.39
CA ASP A 25 -31.70 -19.70 7.02
C ASP A 25 -31.71 -18.30 6.41
N LYS A 26 -32.15 -17.28 7.15
CA LYS A 26 -32.04 -15.88 6.69
C LYS A 26 -30.58 -15.48 6.44
N LEU A 27 -29.64 -15.93 7.27
CA LEU A 27 -28.21 -15.66 7.07
C LEU A 27 -27.67 -16.35 5.81
N ARG A 28 -28.16 -17.56 5.49
CA ARG A 28 -27.85 -18.25 4.24
C ARG A 28 -28.40 -17.48 3.04
N ASP A 29 -29.63 -16.98 3.13
CA ASP A 29 -30.26 -16.20 2.06
C ASP A 29 -29.55 -14.85 1.80
N LEU A 30 -28.94 -14.26 2.84
CA LEU A 30 -28.08 -13.08 2.71
C LEU A 30 -26.69 -13.39 2.08
N GLY A 31 -26.43 -14.65 1.70
CA GLY A 31 -25.16 -15.09 1.12
C GLY A 31 -24.01 -15.15 2.12
N ILE A 32 -24.30 -15.12 3.44
CA ILE A 32 -23.26 -15.26 4.47
C ILE A 32 -22.70 -16.68 4.49
N ALA A 33 -23.44 -17.67 4.01
CA ALA A 33 -23.02 -19.07 3.95
C ALA A 33 -21.78 -19.29 3.08
N ASP A 34 -21.63 -18.49 2.01
CA ASP A 34 -20.45 -18.51 1.15
C ASP A 34 -19.21 -17.95 1.87
N LEU A 35 -19.43 -17.14 2.91
CA LEU A 35 -18.40 -16.45 3.66
C LEU A 35 -18.05 -17.22 4.93
N ILE A 36 -19.02 -17.76 5.66
CA ILE A 36 -18.83 -18.35 6.99
C ILE A 36 -19.60 -19.68 7.05
N PRO A 37 -18.96 -20.76 7.53
CA PRO A 37 -19.63 -22.04 7.70
C PRO A 37 -20.65 -21.98 8.83
N PHE A 38 -21.84 -22.54 8.56
CA PHE A 38 -22.93 -22.68 9.51
C PHE A 38 -23.03 -24.11 10.06
N PRO A 39 -23.60 -24.28 11.27
CA PRO A 39 -23.98 -25.58 11.79
C PRO A 39 -24.80 -26.39 10.80
N GLN A 40 -24.36 -27.60 10.50
CA GLN A 40 -24.98 -28.47 9.49
C GLN A 40 -24.75 -29.95 9.79
N ILE A 41 -25.61 -30.80 9.22
CA ILE A 41 -25.46 -32.26 9.29
C ILE A 41 -25.11 -32.78 7.90
N VAL A 42 -24.06 -33.59 7.80
CA VAL A 42 -23.61 -34.16 6.53
C VAL A 42 -23.67 -35.67 6.59
N ALA A 43 -24.44 -36.28 5.69
CA ALA A 43 -24.61 -37.73 5.62
C ALA A 43 -23.53 -38.36 4.74
N VAL A 44 -22.66 -39.16 5.34
CA VAL A 44 -21.53 -39.84 4.68
C VAL A 44 -21.77 -41.33 4.70
N SER A 45 -21.55 -42.01 3.57
CA SER A 45 -21.68 -43.47 3.49
C SER A 45 -20.85 -44.05 2.36
N ASP A 46 -20.52 -45.33 2.46
CA ASP A 46 -20.03 -46.10 1.32
C ASP A 46 -21.20 -46.31 0.33
N GLN A 47 -20.88 -46.58 -0.93
CA GLN A 47 -21.90 -46.83 -1.97
C GLN A 47 -22.84 -47.98 -1.54
N SER A 48 -24.15 -47.80 -1.76
CA SER A 48 -25.20 -48.81 -1.45
C SER A 48 -25.44 -49.13 0.04
N SER A 49 -24.96 -48.29 0.95
CA SER A 49 -25.17 -48.41 2.42
C SER A 49 -26.58 -48.02 2.91
N GLY A 50 -27.46 -47.55 2.02
CA GLY A 50 -28.83 -47.18 2.36
C GLY A 50 -29.04 -45.73 2.80
N LYS A 51 -28.05 -44.84 2.60
CA LYS A 51 -28.10 -43.40 2.89
C LYS A 51 -29.36 -42.71 2.35
N SER A 52 -29.64 -42.83 1.05
CA SER A 52 -30.81 -42.21 0.43
C SER A 52 -32.14 -42.72 1.01
N SER A 53 -32.19 -43.98 1.48
CA SER A 53 -33.37 -44.51 2.17
C SER A 53 -33.51 -43.95 3.60
N VAL A 54 -32.41 -43.81 4.35
CA VAL A 54 -32.42 -43.16 5.67
C VAL A 54 -32.87 -41.71 5.53
N LEU A 55 -32.29 -40.97 4.59
CA LEU A 55 -32.64 -39.58 4.37
C LEU A 55 -34.08 -39.44 3.91
N LYS A 56 -34.59 -40.28 3.01
CA LYS A 56 -36.01 -40.29 2.61
C LYS A 56 -36.93 -40.49 3.82
N SER A 57 -36.60 -41.42 4.70
CA SER A 57 -37.40 -41.70 5.89
C SER A 57 -37.38 -40.53 6.88
N VAL A 58 -36.25 -39.81 7.00
CA VAL A 58 -36.08 -38.68 7.93
C VAL A 58 -36.67 -37.37 7.38
N THR A 59 -36.48 -37.08 6.09
CA THR A 59 -36.93 -35.82 5.46
C THR A 59 -38.32 -35.92 4.82
N GLY A 60 -38.83 -37.14 4.62
CA GLY A 60 -40.09 -37.39 3.92
C GLY A 60 -40.03 -37.12 2.42
N PHE A 61 -38.82 -36.99 1.85
CA PHE A 61 -38.58 -36.62 0.46
C PHE A 61 -37.88 -37.75 -0.30
N ALA A 62 -38.48 -38.18 -1.42
CA ALA A 62 -37.96 -39.27 -2.23
C ALA A 62 -36.81 -38.79 -3.13
N PHE A 63 -35.61 -39.29 -2.87
CA PHE A 63 -34.49 -39.17 -3.80
C PHE A 63 -34.71 -40.09 -5.02
N PRO A 64 -34.32 -39.67 -6.24
CA PRO A 64 -34.37 -40.53 -7.42
C PRO A 64 -33.56 -41.82 -7.18
N ARG A 65 -34.20 -42.97 -7.42
CA ARG A 65 -33.59 -44.30 -7.28
C ARG A 65 -33.36 -44.87 -8.67
N GLY A 66 -32.13 -45.28 -8.95
CA GLY A 66 -31.77 -45.97 -10.18
C GLY A 66 -30.72 -47.06 -9.90
N PRO A 67 -30.59 -48.07 -10.79
CA PRO A 67 -29.58 -49.12 -10.68
C PRO A 67 -28.14 -48.60 -10.84
N GLU A 68 -27.95 -47.36 -11.29
CA GLU A 68 -26.67 -46.65 -11.40
C GLU A 68 -26.53 -45.52 -10.35
N LEU A 69 -25.33 -44.91 -10.22
CA LEU A 69 -24.96 -43.86 -9.26
C LEU A 69 -26.12 -42.89 -8.91
N CYS A 70 -26.71 -43.06 -7.72
CA CYS A 70 -27.93 -42.34 -7.32
C CYS A 70 -27.68 -40.87 -6.94
N THR A 71 -26.54 -40.54 -6.34
CA THR A 71 -26.18 -39.17 -5.93
C THR A 71 -24.89 -38.75 -6.63
N ARG A 72 -24.98 -37.84 -7.61
CA ARG A 72 -23.83 -37.36 -8.42
C ARG A 72 -23.34 -35.95 -8.05
N TYR A 73 -24.02 -35.29 -7.13
CA TYR A 73 -23.72 -33.95 -6.62
C TYR A 73 -24.21 -33.85 -5.17
N ALA A 74 -23.67 -32.92 -4.40
CA ALA A 74 -24.14 -32.69 -3.04
C ALA A 74 -25.58 -32.16 -3.08
N THR A 75 -26.47 -32.72 -2.26
CA THR A 75 -27.88 -32.29 -2.17
C THR A 75 -28.16 -31.80 -0.76
N GLN A 76 -28.39 -30.50 -0.61
CA GLN A 76 -28.81 -29.89 0.64
C GLN A 76 -30.34 -29.92 0.73
N ILE A 77 -30.87 -30.62 1.72
CA ILE A 77 -32.29 -30.63 2.04
C ILE A 77 -32.52 -29.83 3.32
N THR A 78 -33.32 -28.79 3.21
CA THR A 78 -33.77 -27.98 4.34
C THR A 78 -35.27 -28.22 4.53
N CYS A 79 -35.63 -28.95 5.56
CA CYS A 79 -37.03 -29.06 6.01
C CYS A 79 -37.30 -27.89 6.95
N ARG A 80 -38.37 -27.13 6.71
CA ARG A 80 -38.83 -26.04 7.57
C ARG A 80 -40.32 -26.12 7.83
N ARG A 81 -40.73 -25.59 8.98
CA ARG A 81 -42.14 -25.50 9.35
C ARG A 81 -42.75 -24.24 8.76
N ASP A 82 -43.80 -24.39 7.97
CA ASP A 82 -44.51 -23.27 7.33
C ASP A 82 -46.02 -23.54 7.26
N ALA A 83 -46.83 -22.50 7.05
CA ALA A 83 -48.29 -22.60 7.00
C ALA A 83 -48.79 -23.32 5.72
N SER A 84 -48.03 -23.25 4.63
CA SER A 84 -48.34 -23.86 3.34
C SER A 84 -47.35 -24.97 2.99
N GLU A 85 -47.84 -26.06 2.40
CA GLU A 85 -46.98 -27.11 1.86
C GLU A 85 -46.38 -26.67 0.51
N SER A 86 -45.06 -26.59 0.42
CA SER A 86 -44.37 -26.22 -0.82
C SER A 86 -42.96 -26.81 -0.88
N VAL A 87 -42.49 -27.10 -2.10
CA VAL A 87 -41.12 -27.54 -2.36
C VAL A 87 -40.45 -26.55 -3.31
N GLN A 88 -39.36 -25.94 -2.87
CA GLN A 88 -38.53 -25.07 -3.70
C GLN A 88 -37.20 -25.76 -4.02
N ILE A 89 -36.84 -25.78 -5.30
CA ILE A 89 -35.61 -26.40 -5.79
C ILE A 89 -34.79 -25.32 -6.47
N SER A 90 -33.52 -25.17 -6.07
CA SER A 90 -32.57 -24.21 -6.63
C SER A 90 -31.15 -24.79 -6.64
N ILE A 91 -30.23 -24.16 -7.36
CA ILE A 91 -28.83 -24.61 -7.44
C ILE A 91 -27.92 -23.55 -6.81
N ILE A 92 -27.03 -23.98 -5.91
CA ILE A 92 -25.94 -23.15 -5.40
C ILE A 92 -24.68 -23.50 -6.20
N PRO A 93 -24.17 -22.59 -7.06
CA PRO A 93 -23.03 -22.87 -7.92
C PRO A 93 -21.72 -22.89 -7.13
N SER A 94 -20.76 -23.72 -7.56
CA SER A 94 -19.46 -23.84 -6.89
C SER A 94 -18.67 -22.53 -6.94
N GLN A 95 -17.87 -22.25 -5.89
CA GLN A 95 -17.04 -21.04 -5.84
C GLN A 95 -15.99 -20.98 -6.97
N ASN A 96 -15.62 -22.13 -7.54
CA ASN A 96 -14.65 -22.25 -8.63
C ASN A 96 -15.27 -22.15 -10.03
N SER A 97 -16.59 -21.98 -10.15
CA SER A 97 -17.27 -21.86 -11.44
C SER A 97 -17.10 -20.49 -12.11
N ASP A 98 -17.10 -20.47 -13.45
CA ASP A 98 -17.08 -19.24 -14.27
C ASP A 98 -18.26 -18.31 -13.94
N LYS A 99 -18.07 -17.00 -14.14
CA LYS A 99 -19.10 -15.98 -13.84
C LYS A 99 -20.41 -16.26 -14.60
N ASP A 100 -20.33 -16.52 -15.89
CA ASP A 100 -21.50 -16.77 -16.74
C ASP A 100 -22.26 -18.05 -16.32
N ARG A 101 -21.52 -19.09 -15.93
CA ARG A 101 -22.10 -20.34 -15.40
C ARG A 101 -22.78 -20.10 -14.06
N LYS A 102 -22.18 -19.29 -13.17
CA LYS A 102 -22.77 -18.94 -11.87
C LYS A 102 -24.06 -18.15 -12.01
N GLU A 103 -24.13 -17.20 -12.94
CA GLU A 103 -25.35 -16.41 -13.19
C GLU A 103 -26.48 -17.30 -13.72
N ARG A 104 -26.20 -18.13 -14.73
CA ARG A 104 -27.18 -19.10 -15.27
C ARG A 104 -27.70 -20.07 -14.23
N LEU A 105 -26.84 -20.60 -13.36
CA LEU A 105 -27.24 -21.54 -12.32
C LEU A 105 -28.02 -20.87 -11.18
N LYS A 106 -27.78 -19.59 -10.89
CA LYS A 106 -28.56 -18.82 -9.90
C LYS A 106 -29.97 -18.50 -10.38
N GLU A 107 -30.18 -18.37 -11.69
CA GLU A 107 -31.51 -18.21 -12.29
C GLU A 107 -32.31 -19.52 -12.33
N PHE A 108 -31.65 -20.66 -12.12
CA PHE A 108 -32.30 -21.96 -12.10
C PHE A 108 -33.04 -22.19 -10.77
N GLY A 109 -34.36 -22.09 -10.81
CA GLY A 109 -35.21 -22.41 -9.66
C GLY A 109 -36.65 -22.76 -10.05
N PHE A 110 -37.24 -23.75 -9.35
CA PHE A 110 -38.63 -24.17 -9.55
C PHE A 110 -39.34 -24.30 -8.20
N SER A 111 -40.61 -23.92 -8.16
CA SER A 111 -41.53 -24.23 -7.06
C SER A 111 -42.48 -25.32 -7.53
N VAL A 112 -42.58 -26.40 -6.76
CA VAL A 112 -43.28 -27.63 -7.17
C VAL A 112 -44.14 -28.13 -6.02
N GLU A 113 -45.29 -28.73 -6.34
CA GLU A 113 -46.07 -29.51 -5.39
C GLU A 113 -45.38 -30.84 -5.08
N LYS A 114 -45.63 -31.39 -3.89
CA LYS A 114 -45.01 -32.65 -3.42
C LYS A 114 -45.62 -33.86 -4.12
N ASN A 115 -45.27 -34.05 -5.39
CA ASN A 115 -45.68 -35.17 -6.22
C ASN A 115 -44.45 -35.87 -6.80
N ASP A 116 -44.30 -37.16 -6.51
CA ASP A 116 -43.14 -37.99 -6.88
C ASP A 116 -42.87 -38.00 -8.39
N LEU A 117 -43.91 -37.93 -9.24
CA LEU A 117 -43.76 -37.90 -10.69
C LEU A 117 -43.18 -36.58 -11.21
N VAL A 118 -43.59 -35.46 -10.61
CA VAL A 118 -43.12 -34.13 -11.01
C VAL A 118 -41.68 -33.91 -10.53
N LEU A 119 -41.34 -34.45 -9.35
CA LEU A 119 -39.98 -34.41 -8.82
C LEU A 119 -38.99 -35.16 -9.72
N ALA A 120 -39.37 -36.32 -10.26
CA ALA A 120 -38.51 -37.08 -11.17
C ALA A 120 -38.12 -36.30 -12.45
N ASP A 121 -39.07 -35.58 -13.05
CA ASP A 121 -38.80 -34.70 -14.21
C ASP A 121 -37.88 -33.54 -13.84
N VAL A 122 -38.06 -32.94 -12.67
CA VAL A 122 -37.20 -31.86 -12.17
C VAL A 122 -35.77 -32.35 -11.93
N PHE A 123 -35.58 -33.55 -11.37
CA PHE A 123 -34.25 -34.14 -11.20
C PHE A 123 -33.54 -34.42 -12.54
N ALA A 124 -34.27 -34.80 -13.57
CA ALA A 124 -33.72 -34.96 -14.92
C ALA A 124 -33.24 -33.61 -15.48
N LYS A 125 -34.03 -32.55 -15.31
CA LYS A 125 -33.66 -31.17 -15.71
C LYS A 125 -32.46 -30.64 -14.94
N VAL A 126 -32.41 -30.83 -13.61
CA VAL A 126 -31.27 -30.48 -12.76
C VAL A 126 -30.01 -31.20 -13.23
N THR A 127 -30.11 -32.50 -13.49
CA THR A 127 -28.97 -33.31 -13.93
C THR A 127 -28.46 -32.85 -15.29
N MET A 128 -29.34 -32.43 -16.21
CA MET A 128 -28.92 -31.80 -17.46
C MET A 128 -28.26 -30.43 -17.21
N ALA A 129 -28.88 -29.54 -16.44
CA ALA A 129 -28.37 -28.20 -16.16
C ALA A 129 -27.00 -28.19 -15.48
N LEU A 130 -26.77 -29.10 -14.55
CA LEU A 130 -25.49 -29.25 -13.84
C LEU A 130 -24.39 -29.82 -14.74
N ARG A 131 -24.75 -30.63 -15.75
CA ARG A 131 -23.82 -31.29 -16.68
C ARG A 131 -23.55 -30.49 -17.94
N SER A 132 -24.42 -29.56 -18.34
CA SER A 132 -24.23 -28.69 -19.50
C SER A 132 -23.12 -27.66 -19.27
N ILE A 133 -21.91 -28.01 -19.67
CA ILE A 133 -20.83 -27.06 -19.96
C ILE A 133 -21.03 -26.61 -21.41
N ASN A 134 -20.81 -25.33 -21.69
CA ASN A 134 -21.01 -24.79 -23.04
C ASN A 134 -20.23 -25.60 -24.10
N ASP A 135 -20.92 -25.88 -25.20
CA ASP A 135 -20.50 -26.36 -26.52
C ASP A 135 -20.40 -27.89 -26.80
N GLY A 136 -21.37 -28.36 -27.61
CA GLY A 136 -21.19 -29.27 -28.74
C GLY A 136 -20.82 -30.74 -28.54
N ASP A 137 -20.14 -31.14 -27.47
CA ASP A 137 -19.57 -32.48 -27.36
C ASP A 137 -20.22 -33.29 -26.22
N ALA A 138 -21.24 -34.08 -26.57
CA ALA A 138 -21.94 -34.98 -25.65
C ALA A 138 -21.02 -36.08 -25.04
N SER A 139 -19.77 -36.18 -25.49
CA SER A 139 -18.83 -37.23 -25.10
C SER A 139 -18.00 -36.94 -23.83
N LYS A 140 -18.01 -35.72 -23.27
CA LYS A 140 -17.26 -35.35 -22.04
C LYS A 140 -18.09 -34.61 -21.01
N LEU A 141 -19.23 -35.19 -20.61
CA LEU A 141 -20.01 -34.67 -19.48
C LEU A 141 -19.38 -35.15 -18.16
N PRO A 142 -19.03 -34.27 -17.20
CA PRO A 142 -18.47 -34.71 -15.92
C PRO A 142 -19.48 -35.61 -15.18
N THR A 143 -18.96 -36.71 -14.62
CA THR A 143 -19.76 -37.72 -13.90
C THR A 143 -20.30 -37.17 -12.58
N PHE A 144 -19.52 -36.31 -11.91
CA PHE A 144 -19.85 -35.65 -10.66
C PHE A 144 -19.75 -34.12 -10.79
N ALA A 145 -20.65 -33.39 -10.13
CA ALA A 145 -20.61 -31.93 -10.07
C ALA A 145 -20.29 -31.45 -8.65
N GLU A 146 -19.52 -30.37 -8.55
CA GLU A 146 -19.20 -29.71 -7.26
C GLU A 146 -20.30 -28.74 -6.81
N ASP A 147 -21.23 -28.43 -7.69
CA ASP A 147 -22.40 -27.61 -7.42
C ASP A 147 -23.37 -28.32 -6.47
N ILE A 148 -24.17 -27.55 -5.73
CA ILE A 148 -25.08 -28.07 -4.71
C ILE A 148 -26.52 -27.92 -5.17
N LEU A 149 -27.29 -29.00 -5.12
CA LEU A 149 -28.73 -28.93 -5.27
C LEU A 149 -29.37 -28.55 -3.93
N LYS A 150 -30.02 -27.40 -3.84
CA LYS A 150 -30.76 -26.93 -2.65
C LYS A 150 -32.24 -27.26 -2.82
N ILE A 151 -32.77 -28.04 -1.89
CA ILE A 151 -34.19 -28.41 -1.82
C ILE A 151 -34.75 -27.91 -0.49
N GLU A 152 -35.71 -27.01 -0.55
CA GLU A 152 -36.42 -26.51 0.63
C GLU A 152 -37.83 -27.09 0.67
N ILE A 153 -38.15 -27.77 1.77
CA ILE A 153 -39.45 -28.41 1.98
C ILE A 153 -40.12 -27.69 3.12
N SER A 154 -41.25 -27.06 2.81
CA SER A 154 -42.06 -26.30 3.77
C SER A 154 -43.34 -27.08 4.03
N SER A 155 -43.69 -27.34 5.30
CA SER A 155 -44.98 -27.94 5.69
C SER A 155 -45.28 -27.74 7.18
N PRO A 156 -46.56 -27.70 7.61
CA PRO A 156 -46.93 -27.46 9.01
C PRO A 156 -46.42 -28.51 10.00
N ASP A 157 -46.14 -29.73 9.53
CA ASP A 157 -45.78 -30.89 10.36
C ASP A 157 -44.28 -31.23 10.33
N GLN A 158 -43.48 -30.44 9.59
CA GLN A 158 -42.04 -30.69 9.43
C GLN A 158 -41.22 -30.20 10.64
N HIS A 159 -40.10 -30.90 10.90
CA HIS A 159 -39.07 -30.44 11.84
C HIS A 159 -38.05 -29.57 11.11
N HIS A 160 -37.61 -28.49 11.75
CA HIS A 160 -36.56 -27.63 11.19
C HIS A 160 -35.22 -28.38 11.18
N LEU A 161 -34.82 -28.86 10.00
CA LEU A 161 -33.70 -29.77 9.84
C LEU A 161 -33.00 -29.52 8.50
N THR A 162 -31.71 -29.19 8.54
CA THR A 162 -30.88 -29.12 7.34
C THR A 162 -29.92 -30.31 7.30
N ILE A 163 -30.03 -31.15 6.28
CA ILE A 163 -29.12 -32.26 6.03
C ILE A 163 -28.54 -32.15 4.62
N ILE A 164 -27.23 -32.37 4.52
CA ILE A 164 -26.50 -32.41 3.26
C ILE A 164 -26.21 -33.87 2.92
N ASP A 165 -26.72 -34.31 1.79
CA ASP A 165 -26.44 -35.60 1.18
C ASP A 165 -25.21 -35.48 0.27
N VAL A 166 -24.09 -36.10 0.64
CA VAL A 166 -22.89 -36.13 -0.23
C VAL A 166 -22.81 -37.46 -1.01
N PRO A 167 -22.17 -37.51 -2.19
CA PRO A 167 -22.01 -38.75 -2.95
C PRO A 167 -21.39 -39.88 -2.12
N GLY A 168 -21.84 -41.12 -2.36
CA GLY A 168 -21.34 -42.29 -1.65
C GLY A 168 -19.91 -42.63 -2.05
N ILE A 169 -19.08 -43.00 -1.08
CA ILE A 169 -17.66 -43.30 -1.31
C ILE A 169 -17.52 -44.68 -1.95
N PHE A 170 -16.67 -44.81 -2.97
CA PHE A 170 -16.37 -46.07 -3.65
C PHE A 170 -14.86 -46.23 -3.85
N ARG A 171 -14.40 -47.49 -3.89
CA ARG A 171 -12.97 -47.87 -3.90
C ARG A 171 -12.43 -48.27 -5.27
N THR A 172 -13.32 -48.57 -6.22
CA THR A 172 -12.93 -49.10 -7.53
C THR A 172 -13.77 -48.45 -8.62
N SER A 173 -13.15 -48.08 -9.73
CA SER A 173 -13.82 -47.55 -10.90
C SER A 173 -14.68 -48.63 -11.58
N THR A 174 -15.90 -48.27 -11.96
CA THR A 174 -16.79 -49.15 -12.72
C THR A 174 -16.59 -48.84 -14.20
N LYS A 175 -16.14 -49.83 -15.00
CA LYS A 175 -15.86 -49.66 -16.43
C LYS A 175 -17.08 -49.07 -17.15
N GLY A 176 -16.92 -47.90 -17.76
CA GLY A 176 -17.98 -47.18 -18.48
C GLY A 176 -18.85 -46.24 -17.62
N LEU A 177 -18.69 -46.24 -16.29
CA LEU A 177 -19.49 -45.40 -15.37
C LEU A 177 -18.65 -44.42 -14.52
N THR A 178 -17.50 -44.85 -13.99
CA THR A 178 -16.64 -44.01 -13.14
C THR A 178 -15.16 -44.23 -13.46
N THR A 179 -14.35 -43.22 -13.16
CA THR A 179 -12.89 -43.18 -13.36
C THR A 179 -12.16 -43.06 -12.01
N ASP A 180 -10.85 -43.34 -11.99
CA ASP A 180 -10.05 -43.16 -10.78
C ASP A 180 -9.96 -41.68 -10.35
N SER A 181 -10.05 -40.74 -11.31
CA SER A 181 -10.20 -39.31 -11.01
C SER A 181 -11.52 -38.98 -10.30
N ASP A 182 -12.60 -39.72 -10.58
CA ASP A 182 -13.88 -39.51 -9.91
C ASP A 182 -13.82 -39.90 -8.42
N ILE A 183 -13.02 -40.91 -8.05
CA ILE A 183 -12.79 -41.29 -6.65
C ILE A 183 -12.18 -40.11 -5.88
N ALA A 184 -11.19 -39.44 -6.48
CA ALA A 184 -10.55 -38.26 -5.89
C ALA A 184 -11.52 -37.07 -5.76
N ILE A 185 -12.36 -36.84 -6.77
CA ILE A 185 -13.39 -35.79 -6.74
C ILE A 185 -14.41 -36.06 -5.62
N VAL A 186 -14.94 -37.28 -5.51
CA VAL A 186 -15.91 -37.63 -4.46
C VAL A 186 -15.31 -37.50 -3.06
N ARG A 187 -14.08 -38.00 -2.85
CA ARG A 187 -13.36 -37.80 -1.57
C ARG A 187 -13.14 -36.30 -1.29
N GLY A 188 -12.79 -35.52 -2.30
CA GLY A 188 -12.65 -34.06 -2.20
C GLY A 188 -13.96 -33.37 -1.80
N ILE A 189 -15.09 -33.76 -2.40
CA ILE A 189 -16.42 -33.26 -2.02
C ILE A 189 -16.71 -33.58 -0.55
N VAL A 190 -16.58 -34.85 -0.14
CA VAL A 190 -16.85 -35.28 1.25
C VAL A 190 -15.97 -34.52 2.25
N ASN A 191 -14.65 -34.49 2.01
CA ASN A 191 -13.67 -33.84 2.91
C ASN A 191 -13.95 -32.35 3.10
N ARG A 192 -14.34 -31.61 2.05
CA ARG A 192 -14.71 -30.20 2.17
C ARG A 192 -15.82 -29.94 3.20
N TYR A 193 -16.78 -30.86 3.32
CA TYR A 193 -17.89 -30.72 4.26
C TYR A 193 -17.53 -31.19 5.67
N ILE A 194 -16.85 -32.35 5.79
CA ILE A 194 -16.58 -32.95 7.10
C ILE A 194 -15.40 -32.31 7.83
N GLN A 195 -14.52 -31.57 7.13
CA GLN A 195 -13.37 -30.89 7.75
C GLN A 195 -13.79 -29.72 8.66
N ASP A 196 -14.97 -29.14 8.43
CA ASP A 196 -15.50 -28.06 9.25
C ASP A 196 -15.92 -28.55 10.65
N GLN A 197 -15.46 -27.86 11.69
CA GLN A 197 -15.76 -28.20 13.08
C GLN A 197 -17.24 -27.99 13.46
N ARG A 198 -17.99 -27.19 12.69
CA ARG A 198 -19.44 -26.94 12.86
C ARG A 198 -20.29 -27.94 12.07
N THR A 199 -19.69 -28.96 11.46
CA THR A 199 -20.40 -30.04 10.78
C THR A 199 -20.54 -31.26 11.69
N ILE A 200 -21.78 -31.74 11.86
CA ILE A 200 -22.08 -33.06 12.44
C ILE A 200 -21.95 -34.10 11.33
N ILE A 201 -21.14 -35.13 11.56
CA ILE A 201 -20.93 -36.21 10.61
C ILE A 201 -21.93 -37.33 10.90
N LEU A 202 -22.82 -37.62 9.96
CA LEU A 202 -23.79 -38.71 10.03
C LEU A 202 -23.31 -39.88 9.16
N ALA A 203 -22.59 -40.83 9.77
CA ALA A 203 -22.05 -41.99 9.07
C ALA A 203 -23.11 -43.09 8.95
N VAL A 204 -23.57 -43.39 7.74
CA VAL A 204 -24.59 -44.42 7.48
C VAL A 204 -23.92 -45.74 7.08
N ILE A 205 -24.10 -46.79 7.89
CA ILE A 205 -23.40 -48.07 7.78
C ILE A 205 -24.43 -49.22 7.86
N PRO A 206 -24.37 -50.25 7.00
CA PRO A 206 -25.28 -51.38 7.11
C PRO A 206 -24.87 -52.36 8.23
N CYS A 207 -25.85 -52.93 8.93
CA CYS A 207 -25.66 -53.83 10.08
C CYS A 207 -24.96 -55.16 9.73
N ASN A 208 -25.03 -55.60 8.48
CA ASN A 208 -24.46 -56.86 8.02
C ASN A 208 -22.98 -56.78 7.64
N VAL A 209 -22.35 -55.61 7.80
CA VAL A 209 -20.92 -55.39 7.50
C VAL A 209 -20.20 -54.92 8.76
N ASP A 210 -18.92 -55.28 8.92
CA ASP A 210 -18.12 -54.79 10.04
C ASP A 210 -17.85 -53.28 9.88
N THR A 211 -18.31 -52.51 10.86
CA THR A 211 -18.09 -51.07 11.03
C THR A 211 -16.62 -50.65 10.88
N SER A 212 -15.66 -51.52 11.23
CA SER A 212 -14.23 -51.20 11.15
C SER A 212 -13.70 -51.09 9.72
N THR A 213 -14.40 -51.70 8.75
CA THR A 213 -13.98 -51.77 7.34
C THR A 213 -14.55 -50.67 6.46
N GLN A 214 -15.45 -49.83 7.00
CA GLN A 214 -16.19 -48.83 6.26
C GLN A 214 -15.36 -47.56 6.05
N GLU A 215 -15.29 -47.11 4.80
CA GLU A 215 -14.50 -45.93 4.43
C GLU A 215 -15.06 -44.64 5.07
N ALA A 216 -16.39 -44.53 5.14
CA ALA A 216 -17.07 -43.40 5.77
C ALA A 216 -16.61 -43.15 7.22
N LEU A 217 -16.34 -44.21 7.99
CA LEU A 217 -15.88 -44.08 9.38
C LEU A 217 -14.37 -43.80 9.46
N THR A 218 -13.58 -44.28 8.49
CA THR A 218 -12.16 -43.93 8.36
C THR A 218 -12.00 -42.44 8.10
N LEU A 219 -12.71 -41.88 7.11
CA LEU A 219 -12.69 -40.44 6.83
C LEU A 219 -13.20 -39.62 8.01
N ALA A 220 -14.24 -40.08 8.71
CA ALA A 220 -14.71 -39.41 9.93
C ALA A 220 -13.63 -39.38 11.01
N LYS A 221 -12.90 -40.48 11.24
CA LYS A 221 -11.82 -40.55 12.24
C LYS A 221 -10.61 -39.67 11.88
N GLU A 222 -10.33 -39.44 10.60
CA GLU A 222 -9.27 -38.53 10.17
C GLU A 222 -9.54 -37.08 10.61
N VAL A 223 -10.80 -36.65 10.62
CA VAL A 223 -11.22 -35.27 10.95
C VAL A 223 -11.87 -35.10 12.33
N ASP A 224 -12.25 -36.20 12.98
CA ASP A 224 -12.83 -36.30 14.32
C ASP A 224 -12.30 -37.55 15.06
N PRO A 225 -11.01 -37.59 15.44
CA PRO A 225 -10.39 -38.76 16.08
C PRO A 225 -11.04 -39.17 17.40
N GLU A 226 -11.56 -38.18 18.14
CA GLU A 226 -12.23 -38.37 19.44
C GLU A 226 -13.73 -38.73 19.29
N GLY A 227 -14.29 -38.67 18.08
CA GLY A 227 -15.70 -38.98 17.84
C GLY A 227 -16.68 -38.03 18.53
N LEU A 228 -16.32 -36.75 18.66
CA LEU A 228 -17.10 -35.74 19.38
C LEU A 228 -18.33 -35.27 18.59
N ARG A 229 -18.24 -35.26 17.26
CA ARG A 229 -19.26 -34.75 16.34
C ARG A 229 -19.70 -35.78 15.30
N THR A 230 -19.32 -37.04 15.47
CA THR A 230 -19.69 -38.16 14.61
C THR A 230 -20.80 -39.00 15.25
N MET A 231 -21.90 -39.17 14.52
CA MET A 231 -22.99 -40.10 14.83
C MET A 231 -23.02 -41.21 13.78
N VAL A 232 -23.25 -42.45 14.21
CA VAL A 232 -23.40 -43.58 13.28
C VAL A 232 -24.86 -44.03 13.22
N VAL A 233 -25.37 -44.22 12.01
CA VAL A 233 -26.70 -44.80 11.74
C VAL A 233 -26.51 -46.16 11.11
N LEU A 234 -26.97 -47.19 11.83
CA LEU A 234 -26.94 -48.58 11.41
C LEU A 234 -28.22 -48.92 10.64
N THR A 235 -28.07 -49.36 9.38
CA THR A 235 -29.16 -49.65 8.44
C THR A 235 -29.25 -51.14 8.14
N LYS A 236 -30.33 -51.56 7.45
CA LYS A 236 -30.53 -52.97 7.05
C LYS A 236 -30.38 -53.99 8.21
N PRO A 237 -30.99 -53.74 9.40
CA PRO A 237 -30.88 -54.66 10.54
C PRO A 237 -31.52 -56.03 10.27
N ASP A 238 -32.42 -56.11 9.29
CA ASP A 238 -33.07 -57.30 8.76
C ASP A 238 -32.10 -58.27 8.06
N LEU A 239 -31.05 -57.74 7.41
CA LEU A 239 -30.03 -58.55 6.74
C LEU A 239 -28.99 -59.13 7.73
N ALA A 240 -28.95 -58.63 8.96
CA ALA A 240 -28.11 -59.18 10.02
C ALA A 240 -28.80 -60.40 10.65
N THR A 241 -28.77 -61.54 9.96
CA THR A 241 -29.44 -62.78 10.40
C THR A 241 -28.67 -63.53 11.50
N GLU A 242 -27.35 -63.37 11.54
CA GLU A 242 -26.48 -64.01 12.52
C GLU A 242 -26.63 -63.40 13.93
N ARG A 243 -26.84 -64.26 14.95
CA ARG A 243 -27.00 -63.82 16.35
C ARG A 243 -25.80 -63.04 16.88
N VAL A 244 -24.59 -63.37 16.41
CA VAL A 244 -23.35 -62.68 16.80
C VAL A 244 -23.38 -61.23 16.30
N THR A 245 -23.70 -61.03 15.01
CA THR A 245 -23.82 -59.71 14.39
C THR A 245 -24.92 -58.87 15.06
N GLN A 246 -26.09 -59.45 15.33
CA GLN A 246 -27.16 -58.75 16.06
C GLN A 246 -26.74 -58.34 17.47
N ARG A 247 -25.97 -59.18 18.18
CA ARG A 247 -25.44 -58.86 19.51
C ARG A 247 -24.43 -57.72 19.46
N ILE A 248 -23.54 -57.71 18.47
CA ILE A 248 -22.57 -56.63 18.23
C ILE A 248 -23.30 -55.31 17.97
N VAL A 249 -24.34 -55.30 17.13
CA VAL A 249 -25.17 -54.10 16.90
C VAL A 249 -25.77 -53.57 18.20
N CYS A 250 -26.32 -54.44 19.05
CA CYS A 250 -26.87 -54.02 20.34
C CYS A 250 -25.78 -53.46 21.28
N GLU A 251 -24.58 -54.06 21.31
CA GLU A 251 -23.44 -53.58 22.11
C GLU A 251 -22.91 -52.21 21.62
N LEU A 252 -22.91 -51.95 20.30
CA LEU A 252 -22.56 -50.64 19.72
C LEU A 252 -23.56 -49.56 20.16
N VAL A 253 -24.87 -49.83 20.08
CA VAL A 253 -25.94 -48.89 20.48
C VAL A 253 -25.90 -48.56 21.96
N GLU A 254 -25.61 -49.56 22.80
CA GLU A 254 -25.41 -49.41 24.24
C GLU A 254 -24.10 -48.69 24.59
N GLY A 255 -23.20 -48.47 23.63
CA GLY A 255 -21.91 -47.80 23.84
C GLY A 255 -20.84 -48.69 24.47
N ARG A 256 -21.01 -50.01 24.48
CA ARG A 256 -20.03 -50.97 25.03
C ARG A 256 -18.87 -51.26 24.09
N ARG A 257 -19.02 -50.94 22.80
CA ARG A 257 -18.02 -51.12 21.75
C ARG A 257 -17.92 -49.85 20.91
N HIS A 258 -16.69 -49.45 20.55
CA HIS A 258 -16.38 -48.23 19.77
C HIS A 258 -17.19 -46.98 20.20
N PRO A 259 -17.08 -46.52 21.46
CA PRO A 259 -17.93 -45.44 21.96
C PRO A 259 -17.72 -44.14 21.18
N LEU A 260 -18.82 -43.55 20.70
CA LEU A 260 -18.88 -42.21 20.10
C LEU A 260 -19.70 -41.29 20.99
N ARG A 261 -19.35 -40.00 21.07
CA ARG A 261 -20.08 -39.03 21.91
C ARG A 261 -21.54 -38.90 21.47
N LEU A 262 -21.78 -38.86 20.16
CA LEU A 262 -23.14 -38.82 19.60
C LEU A 262 -23.77 -40.22 19.49
N GLY A 263 -23.02 -41.30 19.75
CA GLY A 263 -23.51 -42.68 19.79
C GLY A 263 -24.01 -43.25 18.45
N TYR A 264 -24.69 -44.39 18.55
CA TYR A 264 -25.22 -45.15 17.41
C TYR A 264 -26.75 -45.15 17.44
N CYS A 265 -27.37 -45.09 16.27
CA CYS A 265 -28.81 -45.29 16.07
C CYS A 265 -29.05 -46.45 15.09
N VAL A 266 -30.18 -47.17 15.20
CA VAL A 266 -30.55 -48.25 14.28
C VAL A 266 -31.88 -47.95 13.62
N VAL A 267 -31.95 -48.05 12.30
CA VAL A 267 -33.18 -47.80 11.52
C VAL A 267 -33.46 -48.94 10.55
N LYS A 268 -34.74 -49.30 10.42
CA LYS A 268 -35.21 -50.27 9.43
C LYS A 268 -35.94 -49.51 8.32
N ASN A 269 -35.32 -49.45 7.15
CA ASN A 269 -35.94 -48.92 5.95
C ASN A 269 -36.58 -50.06 5.13
N ARG A 270 -37.52 -49.73 4.23
CA ARG A 270 -38.13 -50.71 3.31
C ARG A 270 -37.07 -51.33 2.38
N SER A 271 -37.17 -52.64 2.16
CA SER A 271 -36.40 -53.36 1.14
C SER A 271 -37.02 -53.12 -0.25
N GLY A 272 -36.24 -53.31 -1.33
CA GLY A 272 -36.71 -53.11 -2.70
C GLY A 272 -37.89 -54.02 -3.08
N ASP A 273 -38.00 -55.19 -2.46
CA ASP A 273 -39.04 -56.18 -2.74
C ASP A 273 -40.38 -55.88 -2.02
N GLU A 274 -40.37 -55.06 -0.95
CA GLU A 274 -41.57 -54.70 -0.17
C GLU A 274 -42.36 -53.52 -0.75
N GLU A 275 -41.84 -52.82 -1.77
CA GLU A 275 -42.44 -51.60 -2.32
C GLU A 275 -43.76 -51.82 -3.08
N ALA A 276 -44.08 -53.06 -3.45
CA ALA A 276 -45.31 -53.41 -4.17
C ALA A 276 -46.55 -53.56 -3.28
N SER A 277 -46.41 -53.54 -1.94
CA SER A 277 -47.54 -53.74 -1.00
C SER A 277 -47.95 -52.42 -0.33
N THR A 278 -49.06 -51.83 -0.77
CA THR A 278 -49.46 -50.43 -0.50
C THR A 278 -50.30 -50.20 0.77
N THR A 279 -50.47 -51.16 1.68
CA THR A 279 -51.52 -51.07 2.72
C THR A 279 -51.07 -50.90 4.17
N THR A 280 -49.76 -50.88 4.49
CA THR A 280 -49.30 -50.77 5.90
C THR A 280 -48.38 -49.57 6.14
N ASP A 281 -48.66 -48.81 7.20
CA ASP A 281 -47.82 -47.69 7.67
C ASP A 281 -46.38 -48.16 7.97
N PRO A 282 -45.35 -47.61 7.30
CA PRO A 282 -43.97 -48.02 7.48
C PRO A 282 -43.45 -47.84 8.91
N ASN A 283 -43.93 -46.84 9.65
CA ASN A 283 -43.55 -46.63 11.05
C ASN A 283 -44.07 -47.76 11.95
N SER A 284 -45.22 -48.33 11.63
CA SER A 284 -45.83 -49.43 12.38
C SER A 284 -45.07 -50.75 12.19
N LEU A 285 -44.61 -51.03 10.97
CA LEU A 285 -43.77 -52.20 10.66
C LEU A 285 -42.39 -52.11 11.31
N GLU A 286 -41.79 -50.93 11.34
CA GLU A 286 -40.51 -50.68 12.02
C GLU A 286 -40.64 -50.91 13.54
N LYS A 287 -41.70 -50.37 14.16
CA LYS A 287 -41.99 -50.59 15.58
C LYS A 287 -42.20 -52.08 15.90
N ALA A 288 -42.89 -52.82 15.04
CA ALA A 288 -43.09 -54.26 15.20
C ALA A 288 -41.75 -55.01 15.17
N PHE A 289 -40.85 -54.68 14.22
CA PHE A 289 -39.52 -55.29 14.12
C PHE A 289 -38.67 -55.06 15.38
N PHE A 290 -38.60 -53.81 15.87
CA PHE A 290 -37.86 -53.48 17.10
C PHE A 290 -38.56 -53.96 18.39
N SER A 291 -39.75 -54.57 18.30
CA SER A 291 -40.42 -55.26 19.42
C SER A 291 -39.90 -56.69 19.62
N ALA A 292 -39.24 -57.28 18.62
CA ALA A 292 -38.73 -58.65 18.70
C ALA A 292 -37.35 -58.72 19.39
N ARG A 293 -36.99 -59.90 19.91
CA ARG A 293 -35.60 -60.19 20.34
C ARG A 293 -34.68 -60.28 19.12
N PRO A 294 -33.42 -59.80 19.19
CA PRO A 294 -32.74 -59.19 20.34
C PRO A 294 -32.97 -57.68 20.50
N TRP A 295 -33.64 -57.04 19.54
CA TRP A 295 -33.78 -55.59 19.41
C TRP A 295 -34.57 -54.90 20.52
N ILE A 296 -35.51 -55.61 21.16
CA ILE A 296 -36.26 -55.10 22.32
C ILE A 296 -35.34 -54.57 23.43
N ARG A 297 -34.13 -55.11 23.55
CA ARG A 297 -33.11 -54.70 24.54
C ARG A 297 -32.67 -53.25 24.38
N ILE A 298 -32.59 -52.77 23.14
CA ILE A 298 -32.15 -51.41 22.81
C ILE A 298 -33.32 -50.45 22.56
N ARG A 299 -34.57 -50.94 22.59
CA ARG A 299 -35.76 -50.13 22.33
C ARG A 299 -35.95 -48.99 23.33
N SER A 300 -35.67 -49.23 24.61
CA SER A 300 -35.82 -48.23 25.68
C SER A 300 -34.80 -47.08 25.60
N THR A 301 -33.78 -47.19 24.75
CA THR A 301 -32.72 -46.18 24.63
C THR A 301 -33.10 -44.96 23.77
N PHE A 302 -34.27 -44.98 23.12
CA PHE A 302 -34.68 -44.00 22.09
C PHE A 302 -33.71 -43.90 20.89
N ARG A 303 -32.79 -44.86 20.72
CA ARG A 303 -31.82 -44.94 19.61
C ARG A 303 -32.27 -45.84 18.46
N VAL A 304 -33.52 -46.29 18.47
CA VAL A 304 -34.08 -47.14 17.42
C VAL A 304 -35.23 -46.42 16.72
N GLY A 305 -35.33 -46.66 15.42
CA GLY A 305 -36.41 -46.16 14.59
C GLY A 305 -36.16 -44.79 13.97
N VAL A 306 -36.86 -44.53 12.87
CA VAL A 306 -36.75 -43.29 12.08
C VAL A 306 -37.18 -42.07 12.90
N SER A 307 -38.28 -42.16 13.64
CA SER A 307 -38.77 -41.04 14.46
C SER A 307 -37.78 -40.67 15.57
N GLY A 308 -37.12 -41.66 16.19
CA GLY A 308 -36.10 -41.42 17.20
C GLY A 308 -34.85 -40.74 16.61
N LEU A 309 -34.44 -41.17 15.41
CA LEU A 309 -33.33 -40.54 14.68
C LEU A 309 -33.64 -39.08 14.31
N ALA A 310 -34.82 -38.80 13.75
CA ALA A 310 -35.21 -37.45 13.32
C ALA A 310 -35.22 -36.45 14.48
N LEU A 311 -35.81 -36.83 15.63
CA LEU A 311 -35.81 -35.99 16.84
C LEU A 311 -34.38 -35.72 17.34
N ARG A 312 -33.53 -36.75 17.35
CA ARG A 312 -32.15 -36.63 17.82
C ARG A 312 -31.30 -35.75 16.92
N LEU A 313 -31.44 -35.87 15.60
CA LEU A 313 -30.72 -35.01 14.64
C LEU A 313 -31.13 -33.54 14.80
N ARG A 314 -32.43 -33.28 15.02
CA ARG A 314 -32.92 -31.93 15.32
C ARG A 314 -32.30 -31.38 16.60
N ASP A 315 -32.34 -32.13 17.69
CA ASP A 315 -31.82 -31.67 18.99
C ASP A 315 -30.32 -31.37 18.92
N LEU A 316 -29.57 -32.23 18.23
CA LEU A 316 -28.14 -32.01 18.01
C LEU A 316 -27.84 -30.78 17.15
N LEU A 317 -28.61 -30.57 16.07
CA LEU A 317 -28.46 -29.37 15.25
C LEU A 317 -28.83 -28.12 16.05
N GLY A 318 -29.89 -28.18 16.86
CA GLY A 318 -30.32 -27.10 17.74
C GLY A 318 -29.27 -26.74 18.79
N ASP A 319 -28.72 -27.73 19.49
CA ASP A 319 -27.68 -27.54 20.50
C ASP A 319 -26.37 -26.99 19.92
N LEU A 320 -25.94 -27.55 18.78
CA LEU A 320 -24.75 -27.05 18.07
C LEU A 320 -24.98 -25.61 17.61
N SER A 321 -26.17 -25.32 17.08
CA SER A 321 -26.56 -23.99 16.64
C SER A 321 -26.50 -22.99 17.79
N LYS A 322 -27.08 -23.31 18.95
CA LYS A 322 -27.02 -22.46 20.16
C LYS A 322 -25.59 -22.24 20.64
N LYS A 323 -24.76 -23.28 20.65
CA LYS A 323 -23.37 -23.20 21.09
C LYS A 323 -22.53 -22.30 20.16
N GLU A 324 -22.71 -22.44 18.86
CA GLU A 324 -21.92 -21.72 17.85
C GLU A 324 -22.44 -20.32 17.54
N HIS A 325 -23.62 -19.93 18.05
CA HIS A 325 -24.23 -18.61 17.81
C HIS A 325 -23.27 -17.44 18.03
N LYS A 326 -22.59 -17.42 19.19
CA LYS A 326 -21.63 -16.34 19.52
C LYS A 326 -20.41 -16.35 18.61
N ASN A 327 -19.96 -17.53 18.18
CA ASN A 327 -18.81 -17.68 17.29
C ASN A 327 -19.16 -17.18 15.88
N VAL A 328 -20.35 -17.51 15.37
CA VAL A 328 -20.87 -17.00 14.10
C VAL A 328 -21.00 -15.47 14.14
N GLU A 329 -21.53 -14.89 15.22
CA GLU A 329 -21.61 -13.43 15.39
C GLU A 329 -20.20 -12.79 15.37
N ALA A 330 -19.23 -13.39 16.07
CA ALA A 330 -17.85 -12.90 16.10
C ALA A 330 -17.16 -12.99 14.73
N ASP A 331 -17.40 -14.06 13.97
CA ASP A 331 -16.83 -14.25 12.63
C ASP A 331 -17.40 -13.22 11.64
N ILE A 332 -18.71 -12.94 11.69
CA ILE A 332 -19.33 -11.90 10.86
C ILE A 332 -18.75 -10.53 11.18
N ARG A 333 -18.59 -10.18 12.46
CA ARG A 333 -17.98 -8.91 12.88
C ARG A 333 -16.53 -8.79 12.42
N ARG A 334 -15.74 -9.86 12.56
CA ARG A 334 -14.33 -9.88 12.12
C ARG A 334 -14.24 -9.65 10.62
N ARG A 335 -15.07 -10.35 9.83
CA ARG A 335 -15.14 -10.16 8.38
C ARG A 335 -15.59 -8.77 8.00
N LEU A 336 -16.64 -8.24 8.64
CA LEU A 336 -17.11 -6.87 8.42
C LEU A 336 -15.96 -5.86 8.60
N ASN A 337 -15.21 -5.93 9.70
CA ASN A 337 -14.09 -5.03 9.95
C ASN A 337 -12.97 -5.18 8.89
N ASN A 338 -12.67 -6.40 8.48
CA ASN A 338 -11.70 -6.65 7.40
C ASN A 338 -12.17 -6.06 6.06
N THR A 339 -13.44 -6.27 5.69
CA THR A 339 -14.03 -5.74 4.46
C THR A 339 -14.10 -4.21 4.48
N GLU A 340 -14.45 -3.59 5.61
CA GLU A 340 -14.43 -2.14 5.79
C GLU A 340 -13.01 -1.57 5.69
N THR A 341 -12.01 -2.24 6.26
CA THR A 341 -10.60 -1.85 6.14
C THR A 341 -10.12 -1.95 4.69
N LEU A 342 -10.49 -3.01 3.97
CA LEU A 342 -10.18 -3.16 2.55
C LEU A 342 -10.85 -2.07 1.71
N LEU A 343 -12.11 -1.72 1.99
CA LEU A 343 -12.81 -0.64 1.30
C LEU A 343 -12.15 0.72 1.54
N LYS A 344 -11.71 1.00 2.78
CA LYS A 344 -10.96 2.23 3.12
C LYS A 344 -9.66 2.33 2.33
N ARG A 345 -8.95 1.21 2.13
CA ARG A 345 -7.71 1.18 1.32
C ARG A 345 -7.94 1.48 -0.15
N LEU A 346 -9.15 1.25 -0.69
CA LEU A 346 -9.50 1.62 -2.07
C LEU A 346 -9.78 3.12 -2.25
N GLY A 347 -9.77 3.91 -1.17
CA GLY A 347 -10.05 5.34 -1.21
C GLY A 347 -11.52 5.68 -1.50
N PRO A 348 -11.86 6.96 -1.72
CA PRO A 348 -13.22 7.40 -1.99
C PRO A 348 -13.71 6.98 -3.38
N SER A 349 -15.01 6.72 -3.51
CA SER A 349 -15.63 6.37 -4.80
C SER A 349 -15.68 7.56 -5.75
N ARG A 350 -15.21 7.37 -6.98
CA ARG A 350 -15.12 8.45 -8.00
C ARG A 350 -15.84 8.10 -9.33
N PRO A 351 -17.16 7.79 -9.31
CA PRO A 351 -17.89 7.37 -10.50
C PRO A 351 -18.25 8.52 -11.45
N ARG A 352 -18.33 9.76 -10.93
CA ARG A 352 -18.75 10.96 -11.68
C ARG A 352 -17.62 11.99 -11.75
N PRO A 353 -17.60 12.84 -12.79
CA PRO A 353 -16.62 13.93 -12.91
C PRO A 353 -16.55 14.83 -11.68
N ASP A 354 -17.67 15.14 -11.04
CA ASP A 354 -17.70 15.96 -9.81
C ASP A 354 -16.91 15.34 -8.65
N ALA A 355 -16.99 14.01 -8.50
CA ALA A 355 -16.27 13.29 -7.46
C ALA A 355 -14.77 13.22 -7.76
N GLN A 356 -14.42 13.05 -9.04
CA GLN A 356 -13.04 13.09 -9.54
C GLN A 356 -12.41 14.47 -9.32
N ARG A 357 -13.16 15.54 -9.65
CA ARG A 357 -12.74 16.93 -9.45
C ARG A 357 -12.51 17.24 -7.98
N ARG A 358 -13.45 16.90 -7.10
CA ARG A 358 -13.28 17.07 -5.64
C ARG A 358 -12.06 16.34 -5.10
N TYR A 359 -11.84 15.11 -5.55
CA TYR A 359 -10.68 14.32 -5.15
C TYR A 359 -9.36 14.99 -5.54
N LEU A 360 -9.22 15.39 -6.81
CA LEU A 360 -8.03 16.11 -7.26
C LEU A 360 -7.88 17.46 -6.54
N SER A 361 -8.97 18.19 -6.28
CA SER A 361 -8.93 19.47 -5.57
C SER A 361 -8.42 19.33 -4.14
N GLN A 362 -8.75 18.23 -3.45
CA GLN A 362 -8.19 17.91 -2.14
C GLN A 362 -6.69 17.67 -2.21
N ILE A 363 -6.22 16.93 -3.21
CA ILE A 363 -4.79 16.68 -3.44
C ILE A 363 -4.07 18.01 -3.74
N ALA A 364 -4.60 18.85 -4.63
CA ALA A 364 -3.98 20.15 -4.95
C ALA A 364 -3.94 21.09 -3.76
N SER A 365 -5.01 21.16 -2.96
CA SER A 365 -5.02 22.00 -1.75
C SER A 365 -3.97 21.53 -0.75
N GLY A 366 -3.88 20.22 -0.51
CA GLY A 366 -2.87 19.63 0.36
C GLY A 366 -1.45 19.76 -0.18
N PHE A 367 -1.26 19.73 -1.50
CA PHE A 367 0.03 19.99 -2.14
C PHE A 367 0.45 21.46 -1.98
N GLN A 368 -0.45 22.42 -2.25
CA GLN A 368 -0.18 23.85 -2.10
C GLN A 368 0.17 24.21 -0.66
N GLU A 369 -0.49 23.62 0.33
CA GLU A 369 -0.14 23.82 1.74
C GLU A 369 1.30 23.36 2.04
N VAL A 370 1.70 22.18 1.55
CA VAL A 370 3.06 21.67 1.74
C VAL A 370 4.08 22.55 1.02
N CYS A 371 3.80 22.98 -0.21
CA CYS A 371 4.67 23.89 -0.96
C CYS A 371 4.87 25.23 -0.24
N LEU A 372 3.79 25.83 0.28
CA LEU A 372 3.84 27.08 1.01
C LEU A 372 4.73 26.95 2.26
N ARG A 373 4.49 25.92 3.07
CA ARG A 373 5.28 25.65 4.29
C ARG A 373 6.75 25.34 3.98
N ALA A 374 7.01 24.56 2.93
CA ALA A 374 8.37 24.21 2.53
C ALA A 374 9.18 25.41 2.02
N ARG A 375 8.50 26.36 1.37
CA ARG A 375 9.06 27.64 0.91
C ARG A 375 9.33 28.60 2.07
N ASP A 376 8.38 28.73 2.99
CA ASP A 376 8.47 29.70 4.12
C ASP A 376 9.35 29.19 5.27
N GLY A 377 9.85 27.95 5.18
CA GLY A 377 10.67 27.33 6.23
C GLY A 377 9.86 26.88 7.46
N ASN A 378 8.53 26.83 7.36
CA ASN A 378 7.67 26.41 8.46
C ASN A 378 7.42 24.89 8.44
N TYR A 379 8.33 24.13 9.05
CA TYR A 379 8.29 22.66 9.03
C TYR A 379 7.49 22.02 10.17
N ILE A 380 6.97 22.80 11.11
CA ILE A 380 6.36 22.29 12.34
C ILE A 380 4.97 21.71 12.04
N GLY A 381 4.65 20.56 12.62
CA GLY A 381 3.32 19.95 12.58
C GLY A 381 2.98 19.21 11.28
N MET A 382 3.98 18.83 10.48
CA MET A 382 3.79 18.01 9.28
C MET A 382 4.82 16.88 9.19
N ASP A 383 4.37 15.63 9.28
CA ASP A 383 5.20 14.41 9.22
C ASP A 383 6.09 14.32 7.97
N ILE A 384 5.68 14.97 6.88
CA ILE A 384 6.41 14.95 5.61
C ILE A 384 7.84 15.49 5.74
N PHE A 385 8.07 16.47 6.63
CA PHE A 385 9.36 17.13 6.83
C PHE A 385 10.24 16.52 7.93
N HIS A 386 9.69 15.61 8.75
CA HIS A 386 10.42 14.99 9.86
C HIS A 386 11.34 13.85 9.40
N HIS A 387 10.94 13.14 8.35
CA HIS A 387 11.62 11.91 7.93
C HIS A 387 12.80 12.14 6.98
N ASP A 388 12.81 13.25 6.23
CA ASP A 388 13.88 13.55 5.26
C ASP A 388 14.25 15.03 5.31
N VAL A 389 15.50 15.32 5.70
CA VAL A 389 16.04 16.69 5.77
C VAL A 389 16.10 17.32 4.37
N HIS A 390 16.23 16.52 3.31
CA HIS A 390 16.21 17.00 1.93
C HIS A 390 14.82 17.45 1.46
N PHE A 391 13.77 17.26 2.29
CA PHE A 391 12.43 17.79 2.05
C PHE A 391 12.24 19.23 2.56
N ARG A 392 13.22 19.77 3.28
CA ARG A 392 13.25 21.16 3.74
C ARG A 392 13.68 22.07 2.59
N LEU A 393 12.78 22.24 1.63
CA LEU A 393 13.05 22.85 0.33
C LEU A 393 13.87 24.14 0.42
N ILE A 394 13.38 25.16 1.14
CA ILE A 394 14.09 26.44 1.22
C ILE A 394 15.46 26.31 1.90
N THR A 395 15.60 25.43 2.89
CA THR A 395 16.90 25.18 3.55
C THR A 395 17.91 24.61 2.56
N CYS A 396 17.51 23.64 1.73
CA CYS A 396 18.39 23.08 0.70
C CYS A 396 18.80 24.13 -0.34
N ILE A 397 17.87 24.99 -0.74
CA ILE A 397 18.14 26.06 -1.71
C ILE A 397 19.11 27.09 -1.14
N ILE A 398 18.93 27.51 0.12
CA ILE A 398 19.85 28.44 0.79
C ILE A 398 21.26 27.86 0.85
N ASN A 399 21.42 26.59 1.25
CA ASN A 399 22.74 25.94 1.30
C ASN A 399 23.42 25.86 -0.08
N LEU A 400 22.64 25.65 -1.15
CA LEU A 400 23.15 25.70 -2.52
C LEU A 400 23.58 27.11 -2.92
N ASN A 401 22.77 28.12 -2.61
CA ASN A 401 23.07 29.52 -2.90
C ASN A 401 24.35 29.98 -2.17
N GLU A 402 24.53 29.59 -0.91
CA GLU A 402 25.78 29.86 -0.18
C GLU A 402 26.98 29.19 -0.83
N THR A 403 26.82 27.95 -1.33
CA THR A 403 27.90 27.24 -2.02
C THR A 403 28.27 27.93 -3.33
N PHE A 404 27.26 28.44 -4.07
CA PHE A 404 27.46 29.22 -5.29
C PHE A 404 28.15 30.57 -5.02
N ASN A 405 27.89 31.21 -3.88
CA ASN A 405 28.45 32.53 -3.55
C ASN A 405 29.89 32.49 -2.98
N LYS A 406 30.40 31.35 -2.52
CA LYS A 406 31.74 31.26 -1.89
C LYS A 406 32.89 31.50 -2.89
N GLU A 407 33.85 32.36 -2.50
CA GLU A 407 35.00 32.80 -3.31
C GLU A 407 36.14 31.78 -3.45
N LYS A 408 36.32 30.89 -2.47
CA LYS A 408 37.40 29.91 -2.47
C LYS A 408 36.83 28.52 -2.75
N VAL A 409 37.21 27.94 -3.89
CA VAL A 409 37.16 26.50 -4.12
C VAL A 409 38.24 25.84 -3.24
N GLY A 410 38.01 25.85 -1.92
CA GLY A 410 38.78 25.09 -0.93
C GLY A 410 38.05 23.79 -0.57
N PRO A 411 38.75 22.81 0.03
CA PRO A 411 38.19 21.49 0.36
C PRO A 411 37.30 21.58 1.61
N GLY A 412 36.23 22.36 1.56
CA GLY A 412 35.09 22.20 2.46
C GLY A 412 34.17 21.10 1.93
N PRO A 413 33.38 20.41 2.78
CA PRO A 413 32.37 19.48 2.29
C PRO A 413 31.36 20.26 1.43
N ALA A 414 31.50 20.15 0.10
CA ALA A 414 30.51 20.68 -0.83
C ALA A 414 29.18 19.99 -0.53
N PHE A 415 28.10 20.78 -0.37
CA PHE A 415 26.77 20.22 -0.28
C PHE A 415 26.49 19.48 -1.60
N LYS A 416 26.60 18.15 -1.59
CA LYS A 416 26.31 17.33 -2.76
C LYS A 416 24.79 17.29 -2.92
N VAL A 417 24.32 17.82 -4.05
CA VAL A 417 22.91 17.65 -4.46
C VAL A 417 22.62 16.14 -4.44
N PRO A 418 21.62 15.68 -3.67
CA PRO A 418 21.21 14.28 -3.70
C PRO A 418 20.59 13.98 -5.06
N MET A 419 21.43 13.55 -6.02
CA MET A 419 21.01 13.22 -7.38
C MET A 419 20.14 11.97 -7.34
N ASP A 420 18.83 12.14 -7.53
CA ASP A 420 17.92 11.03 -7.81
C ASP A 420 17.96 10.73 -9.31
N VAL A 421 18.34 9.49 -9.67
CA VAL A 421 18.49 9.01 -11.05
C VAL A 421 17.21 9.23 -11.87
N GLN A 422 16.04 9.16 -11.25
CA GLN A 422 14.77 9.25 -11.97
C GLN A 422 14.30 10.70 -12.16
N SER A 423 14.58 11.58 -11.20
CA SER A 423 14.35 13.03 -11.35
C SER A 423 15.28 13.66 -12.40
N THR A 424 16.51 13.17 -12.53
CA THR A 424 17.45 13.65 -13.56
C THR A 424 17.10 13.13 -14.95
N ARG A 425 16.63 11.87 -15.08
CA ARG A 425 16.21 11.27 -16.37
C ARG A 425 15.12 12.06 -17.10
N CYS A 426 14.13 12.58 -16.41
CA CYS A 426 13.03 13.32 -17.04
C CYS A 426 13.38 14.77 -17.44
N LEU A 427 14.56 15.26 -17.03
CA LEU A 427 15.02 16.63 -17.25
C LEU A 427 16.34 16.72 -18.03
N VAL A 428 16.88 15.60 -18.53
CA VAL A 428 18.20 15.56 -19.22
C VAL A 428 18.29 16.61 -20.33
N ASP A 429 17.22 16.82 -21.08
CA ASP A 429 17.19 17.76 -22.21
C ASP A 429 17.20 19.25 -21.78
N ILE A 430 16.94 19.53 -20.50
CA ILE A 430 16.82 20.90 -19.96
C ILE A 430 18.04 21.28 -19.12
N LEU A 431 18.59 20.35 -18.34
CA LEU A 431 19.69 20.62 -17.43
C LEU A 431 20.97 20.97 -18.20
N LYS A 432 21.63 22.06 -17.81
CA LYS A 432 22.85 22.57 -18.47
C LYS A 432 24.06 22.49 -17.55
N HIS A 433 25.21 22.10 -18.10
CA HIS A 433 26.53 22.14 -17.45
C HIS A 433 26.66 21.43 -16.10
N MET A 434 25.88 20.37 -15.85
CA MET A 434 25.90 19.63 -14.58
C MET A 434 27.29 19.04 -14.24
N ASP A 435 28.06 18.66 -15.26
CA ASP A 435 29.41 18.06 -15.11
C ASP A 435 30.55 19.10 -15.09
N PHE A 436 30.23 20.39 -15.21
CA PHE A 436 31.27 21.43 -15.28
C PHE A 436 31.95 21.63 -13.92
N GLU A 437 33.27 21.52 -13.87
CA GLU A 437 34.09 21.88 -12.71
C GLU A 437 34.97 23.09 -13.05
N CYS A 438 34.93 24.11 -12.18
CA CYS A 438 35.72 25.33 -12.41
C CYS A 438 37.21 25.05 -12.19
N PRO A 439 38.07 25.26 -13.21
CA PRO A 439 39.51 25.07 -13.05
C PRO A 439 40.09 26.03 -12.02
N LYS A 440 41.09 25.57 -11.25
CA LYS A 440 41.80 26.39 -10.26
C LYS A 440 42.47 27.61 -10.91
N PRO A 441 42.58 28.76 -10.21
CA PRO A 441 43.31 29.93 -10.70
C PRO A 441 44.78 29.57 -10.93
N VAL A 442 45.36 30.04 -12.02
CA VAL A 442 46.80 29.92 -12.29
C VAL A 442 47.45 31.27 -11.98
N GLU A 443 48.39 31.32 -11.04
CA GLU A 443 49.07 32.55 -10.62
C GLU A 443 49.98 33.10 -11.74
N GLY A 444 50.03 34.42 -11.89
CA GLY A 444 50.93 35.12 -12.84
C GLY A 444 50.43 35.28 -14.28
N LEU A 445 49.44 34.50 -14.73
CA LEU A 445 48.90 34.60 -16.10
C LEU A 445 48.02 35.83 -16.36
N LEU A 446 47.40 36.40 -15.33
CA LEU A 446 46.47 37.52 -15.48
C LEU A 446 47.18 38.79 -15.95
N LEU A 447 48.29 39.16 -15.29
CA LEU A 447 49.05 40.37 -15.61
C LEU A 447 49.67 40.28 -17.01
N SER A 448 50.30 39.14 -17.34
CA SER A 448 50.85 38.92 -18.68
C SER A 448 49.78 38.92 -19.76
N ARG A 449 48.56 38.44 -19.46
CA ARG A 449 47.43 38.50 -20.39
C ARG A 449 46.91 39.92 -20.59
N ILE A 450 46.80 40.72 -19.53
CA ILE A 450 46.43 42.14 -19.62
C ILE A 450 47.46 42.90 -20.46
N GLU A 451 48.75 42.62 -20.26
CA GLU A 451 49.84 43.22 -21.03
C GLU A 451 49.76 42.86 -22.53
N PHE A 452 49.50 41.59 -22.84
CA PHE A 452 49.24 41.15 -24.21
C PHE A 452 48.03 41.87 -24.85
N LEU A 453 46.92 41.99 -24.12
CA LEU A 453 45.73 42.69 -24.59
C LEU A 453 46.00 44.18 -24.81
N PHE A 454 46.77 44.82 -23.92
CA PHE A 454 47.19 46.21 -24.06
C PHE A 454 48.01 46.41 -25.32
N HIS A 455 49.02 45.58 -25.58
CA HIS A 455 49.83 45.68 -26.81
C HIS A 455 49.02 45.52 -28.09
N ARG A 456 47.94 44.72 -28.07
CA ARG A 456 47.08 44.48 -29.23
C ARG A 456 46.03 45.58 -29.48
N SER A 457 45.76 46.42 -28.48
CA SER A 457 44.67 47.42 -28.50
C SER A 457 45.15 48.87 -28.33
N ARG A 458 46.46 49.08 -28.19
CA ARG A 458 47.06 50.39 -27.97
C ARG A 458 46.80 51.35 -29.15
N ASN A 459 46.30 52.53 -28.84
CA ASN A 459 46.11 53.65 -29.77
C ASN A 459 47.26 54.68 -29.61
N ALA A 460 47.27 55.74 -30.41
CA ALA A 460 48.29 56.80 -30.36
C ALA A 460 48.14 57.75 -29.15
N GLU A 461 47.33 57.41 -28.15
CA GLU A 461 47.08 58.25 -26.97
C GLU A 461 48.21 58.10 -25.94
N ILE A 462 48.51 59.19 -25.23
CA ILE A 462 49.57 59.25 -24.23
C ILE A 462 48.98 58.97 -22.85
N GLY A 463 49.52 57.97 -22.15
CA GLY A 463 49.27 57.75 -20.71
C GLY A 463 47.88 57.24 -20.32
N SER A 464 46.97 57.04 -21.28
CA SER A 464 45.64 56.46 -21.06
C SER A 464 45.50 55.13 -21.79
N PHE A 465 44.50 54.33 -21.40
CA PHE A 465 44.10 53.12 -22.12
C PHE A 465 42.64 53.23 -22.58
N PRO A 466 42.30 52.67 -23.75
CA PRO A 466 40.93 52.73 -24.24
C PRO A 466 39.98 51.90 -23.37
N GLY A 467 38.78 52.43 -23.07
CA GLY A 467 37.77 51.71 -22.26
C GLY A 467 37.33 50.36 -22.85
N SER A 468 37.52 50.16 -24.16
CA SER A 468 37.29 48.87 -24.84
C SER A 468 38.22 47.75 -24.36
N LEU A 469 39.43 48.09 -23.87
CA LEU A 469 40.37 47.12 -23.32
C LEU A 469 39.87 46.52 -21.99
N LEU A 470 39.31 47.36 -21.11
CA LEU A 470 38.66 46.88 -19.88
C LEU A 470 37.48 45.96 -20.20
N ALA A 471 36.66 46.32 -21.19
CA ALA A 471 35.56 45.48 -21.64
C ALA A 471 36.04 44.11 -22.15
N GLN A 472 37.10 44.08 -22.96
CA GLN A 472 37.65 42.84 -23.47
C GLN A 472 38.28 41.98 -22.37
N ALA A 473 39.05 42.58 -21.46
CA ALA A 473 39.66 41.88 -20.33
C ALA A 473 38.58 41.31 -19.39
N PHE A 474 37.53 42.09 -19.10
CA PHE A 474 36.39 41.64 -18.31
C PHE A 474 35.69 40.46 -18.95
N LYS A 475 35.40 40.53 -20.26
CA LYS A 475 34.78 39.45 -21.01
C LYS A 475 35.61 38.16 -20.98
N GLU A 476 36.94 38.25 -21.09
CA GLU A 476 37.82 37.08 -20.96
C GLU A 476 37.79 36.48 -19.55
N GLN A 477 37.78 37.29 -18.48
CA GLN A 477 37.75 36.80 -17.09
C GLN A 477 36.41 36.18 -16.70
N THR A 478 35.32 36.63 -17.31
CA THR A 478 33.95 36.23 -16.99
C THR A 478 33.41 35.09 -17.86
N GLN A 479 34.19 34.54 -18.79
CA GLN A 479 33.78 33.39 -19.62
C GLN A 479 33.27 32.19 -18.82
N LYS A 480 33.76 32.01 -17.59
CA LYS A 480 33.35 30.92 -16.70
C LYS A 480 32.00 31.16 -16.01
N TRP A 481 31.45 32.38 -16.06
CA TRP A 481 30.20 32.72 -15.37
C TRP A 481 29.01 31.96 -15.95
N GLU A 482 28.94 31.82 -17.28
CA GLU A 482 27.86 31.09 -17.94
C GLU A 482 27.72 29.64 -17.44
N PRO A 483 28.75 28.77 -17.55
CA PRO A 483 28.61 27.39 -17.09
C PRO A 483 28.41 27.28 -15.57
N LEU A 484 28.93 28.22 -14.76
CA LEU A 484 28.70 28.25 -13.31
C LEU A 484 27.25 28.57 -12.95
N VAL A 485 26.67 29.60 -13.56
CA VAL A 485 25.28 30.01 -13.33
C VAL A 485 24.33 28.93 -13.80
N LEU A 486 24.52 28.43 -15.02
CA LEU A 486 23.64 27.42 -15.60
C LEU A 486 23.69 26.09 -14.83
N LYS A 487 24.87 25.71 -14.32
CA LYS A 487 25.01 24.57 -13.38
C LYS A 487 24.23 24.81 -12.10
N HIS A 488 24.39 25.96 -11.45
CA HIS A 488 23.70 26.29 -10.20
C HIS A 488 22.18 26.28 -10.37
N VAL A 489 21.66 26.94 -11.40
CA VAL A 489 20.22 26.96 -11.72
C VAL A 489 19.71 25.53 -11.97
N SER A 490 20.47 24.71 -12.71
CA SER A 490 20.13 23.30 -12.95
C SER A 490 20.09 22.47 -11.66
N GLN A 491 21.02 22.69 -10.73
CA GLN A 491 21.02 22.03 -9.42
C GLN A 491 19.77 22.38 -8.59
N VAL A 492 19.38 23.65 -8.58
CA VAL A 492 18.16 24.09 -7.88
C VAL A 492 16.91 23.49 -8.53
N ILE A 493 16.84 23.44 -9.87
CA ILE A 493 15.75 22.77 -10.61
C ILE A 493 15.59 21.31 -10.17
N VAL A 494 16.69 20.56 -10.03
CA VAL A 494 16.64 19.16 -9.57
C VAL A 494 16.05 19.05 -8.16
N VAL A 495 16.46 19.91 -7.24
CA VAL A 495 15.94 19.94 -5.86
C VAL A 495 14.44 20.25 -5.84
N VAL A 496 14.01 21.27 -6.58
CA VAL A 496 12.59 21.65 -6.69
C VAL A 496 11.76 20.53 -7.31
N HIS A 497 12.23 19.93 -8.40
CA HIS A 497 11.51 18.86 -9.09
C HIS A 497 11.36 17.61 -8.22
N LYS A 498 12.44 17.20 -7.54
CA LYS A 498 12.43 16.07 -6.61
C LYS A 498 11.41 16.29 -5.49
N PHE A 499 11.38 17.49 -4.91
CA PHE A 499 10.41 17.86 -3.88
C PHE A 499 8.96 17.75 -4.38
N ILE A 500 8.66 18.29 -5.57
CA ILE A 500 7.32 18.23 -6.16
C ILE A 500 6.87 16.78 -6.37
N ARG A 501 7.74 15.97 -6.98
CA ARG A 501 7.43 14.57 -7.30
C ARG A 501 7.11 13.75 -6.06
N ILE A 502 7.96 13.80 -5.03
CA ILE A 502 7.75 13.04 -3.79
C ILE A 502 6.54 13.57 -3.02
N THR A 503 6.29 14.88 -3.03
CA THR A 503 5.12 15.47 -2.35
C THR A 503 3.83 14.95 -2.96
N LEU A 504 3.75 14.96 -4.29
CA LEU A 504 2.60 14.41 -5.01
C LEU A 504 2.45 12.91 -4.80
N GLN A 505 3.55 12.16 -4.80
CA GLN A 505 3.52 10.72 -4.56
C GLN A 505 2.90 10.38 -3.20
N ARG A 506 3.35 11.05 -2.13
CA ARG A 506 2.79 10.87 -0.77
C ARG A 506 1.34 11.35 -0.64
N LYS A 507 0.97 12.42 -1.35
CA LYS A 507 -0.44 12.91 -1.34
C LYS A 507 -1.38 12.00 -2.13
N CYS A 508 -0.85 11.22 -3.07
CA CYS A 508 -1.57 10.20 -3.83
C CYS A 508 -1.47 8.78 -3.21
N ASP A 509 -1.00 8.64 -1.96
CA ASP A 509 -0.81 7.35 -1.30
C ASP A 509 -2.10 6.50 -1.36
N GLY A 510 -2.03 5.37 -2.07
CA GLY A 510 -3.15 4.46 -2.32
C GLY A 510 -3.63 4.36 -3.78
N ASP A 511 -3.25 5.31 -4.65
CA ASP A 511 -3.64 5.31 -6.07
C ASP A 511 -2.45 5.67 -6.98
N SER A 512 -1.58 4.67 -7.20
CA SER A 512 -0.38 4.81 -8.05
C SER A 512 -0.72 5.22 -9.49
N ASN A 513 -1.91 4.86 -9.99
CA ASN A 513 -2.32 5.22 -11.34
C ASN A 513 -2.62 6.72 -11.43
N THR A 514 -3.34 7.26 -10.44
CA THR A 514 -3.61 8.71 -10.39
C THR A 514 -2.32 9.52 -10.35
N PHE A 515 -1.32 9.10 -9.56
CA PHE A 515 -0.03 9.80 -9.50
C PHE A 515 0.68 9.84 -10.86
N GLU A 516 0.85 8.67 -11.51
CA GLU A 516 1.56 8.58 -12.79
C GLU A 516 0.84 9.39 -13.88
N MET A 517 -0.49 9.30 -13.94
CA MET A 517 -1.27 10.05 -14.92
C MET A 517 -1.20 11.56 -14.66
N LEU A 518 -1.35 11.99 -13.41
CA LEU A 518 -1.25 13.40 -13.02
C LEU A 518 0.14 13.97 -13.30
N HIS A 519 1.18 13.25 -12.89
CA HIS A 519 2.56 13.70 -13.03
C HIS A 519 2.98 13.74 -14.50
N ASN A 520 2.85 12.64 -15.24
CA ASN A 520 3.42 12.52 -16.58
C ASN A 520 2.61 13.24 -17.65
N HIS A 521 1.27 13.17 -17.60
CA HIS A 521 0.43 13.76 -18.65
C HIS A 521 0.07 15.23 -18.42
N LEU A 522 -0.13 15.66 -17.16
CA LEU A 522 -0.57 17.02 -16.87
C LEU A 522 0.57 17.93 -16.39
N LEU A 523 1.32 17.50 -15.37
CA LEU A 523 2.23 18.39 -14.66
C LEU A 523 3.61 18.49 -15.31
N LEU A 524 4.19 17.37 -15.78
CA LEU A 524 5.55 17.34 -16.31
C LEU A 524 5.76 18.31 -17.48
N PRO A 525 4.88 18.41 -18.50
CA PRO A 525 5.04 19.40 -19.57
C PRO A 525 5.04 20.85 -19.06
N LYS A 526 4.14 21.16 -18.11
CA LYS A 526 4.04 22.50 -17.50
C LYS A 526 5.27 22.83 -16.64
N LEU A 527 5.78 21.85 -15.89
CA LEU A 527 7.00 21.96 -15.08
C LEU A 527 8.23 22.20 -15.97
N ARG A 528 8.38 21.43 -17.05
CA ARG A 528 9.46 21.60 -18.04
C ARG A 528 9.47 23.00 -18.64
N ALA A 529 8.30 23.52 -19.02
CA ALA A 529 8.19 24.89 -19.52
C ALA A 529 8.58 25.94 -18.45
N ALA A 530 8.28 25.70 -17.17
CA ALA A 530 8.69 26.59 -16.08
C ALA A 530 10.20 26.59 -15.83
N TYR A 531 10.83 25.42 -15.87
CA TYR A 531 12.28 25.30 -15.76
C TYR A 531 13.00 25.95 -16.94
N GLN A 532 12.48 25.77 -18.16
CA GLN A 532 13.05 26.40 -19.34
C GLN A 532 13.01 27.92 -19.23
N ARG A 533 11.88 28.51 -18.80
CA ARG A 533 11.79 29.97 -18.58
C ARG A 533 12.83 30.49 -17.59
N ALA A 534 13.08 29.76 -16.50
CA ALA A 534 14.10 30.15 -15.53
C ALA A 534 15.51 30.13 -16.14
N LEU A 535 15.83 29.12 -16.95
CA LEU A 535 17.12 29.02 -17.65
C LEU A 535 17.27 30.09 -18.74
N ASP A 536 16.22 30.35 -19.53
CA ASP A 536 16.23 31.40 -20.54
C ASP A 536 16.46 32.77 -19.90
N HIS A 537 15.82 33.04 -18.75
CA HIS A 537 16.06 34.27 -17.99
C HIS A 537 17.49 34.35 -17.44
N ALA A 538 18.06 33.24 -16.96
CA ALA A 538 19.46 33.21 -16.55
C ALA A 538 20.42 33.51 -17.72
N GLN A 539 20.13 32.99 -18.91
CA GLN A 539 20.89 33.29 -20.13
C GLN A 539 20.76 34.74 -20.55
N PHE A 540 19.55 35.31 -20.48
CA PHE A 540 19.35 36.74 -20.72
C PHE A 540 20.16 37.61 -19.76
N LEU A 541 20.17 37.29 -18.46
CA LEU A 541 20.98 38.02 -17.47
C LEU A 541 22.49 37.93 -17.77
N LEU A 542 22.96 36.76 -18.19
CA LEU A 542 24.35 36.58 -18.64
C LEU A 542 24.65 37.44 -19.87
N GLU A 543 23.75 37.45 -20.86
CA GLU A 543 23.92 38.26 -22.07
C GLU A 543 24.00 39.75 -21.74
N VAL A 544 23.12 40.27 -20.88
CA VAL A 544 23.10 41.66 -20.45
C VAL A 544 24.42 42.05 -19.75
N GLU A 545 24.94 41.20 -18.87
CA GLU A 545 26.15 41.49 -18.10
C GLU A 545 27.45 41.33 -18.92
N LEU A 546 27.47 40.41 -19.91
CA LEU A 546 28.68 40.04 -20.65
C LEU A 546 28.83 40.70 -22.03
N SER A 547 27.76 41.27 -22.59
CA SER A 547 27.78 41.90 -23.93
C SER A 547 28.03 43.41 -23.92
N GLY A 548 27.76 44.10 -22.80
CA GLY A 548 27.88 45.55 -22.66
C GLY A 548 29.29 46.05 -22.32
N GLN A 549 29.48 47.37 -22.36
CA GLN A 549 30.67 47.99 -21.77
C GLN A 549 30.55 47.98 -20.24
N PRO A 550 31.65 47.70 -19.50
CA PRO A 550 31.67 47.80 -18.04
C PRO A 550 31.16 49.16 -17.58
N TYR A 551 30.12 49.17 -16.76
CA TYR A 551 29.48 50.38 -16.28
C TYR A 551 29.00 50.19 -14.84
N THR A 552 29.33 51.15 -13.99
CA THR A 552 28.91 51.17 -12.58
C THR A 552 28.65 52.60 -12.12
N MET A 553 27.56 52.79 -11.39
CA MET A 553 27.26 53.99 -10.60
C MET A 553 27.51 53.75 -9.11
N ASN A 554 28.09 52.60 -8.76
CA ASN A 554 28.32 52.22 -7.38
C ASN A 554 29.59 52.90 -6.86
N HIS A 555 29.43 53.77 -5.84
CA HIS A 555 30.51 54.50 -5.18
C HIS A 555 31.61 53.58 -4.59
N TYR A 556 31.29 52.31 -4.29
CA TYR A 556 32.29 51.35 -3.83
C TYR A 556 33.38 51.06 -4.86
N PHE A 557 33.12 51.28 -6.16
CA PHE A 557 34.15 51.09 -7.19
C PHE A 557 35.34 52.03 -6.97
N ASP A 558 35.08 53.32 -6.74
CA ASP A 558 36.14 54.31 -6.55
C ASP A 558 36.89 54.08 -5.24
N SER A 559 36.18 53.68 -4.16
CA SER A 559 36.83 53.33 -2.90
C SER A 559 37.69 52.08 -3.02
N ASP A 560 37.19 51.02 -3.66
CA ASP A 560 37.91 49.75 -3.83
C ASP A 560 39.13 49.93 -4.73
N LEU A 561 39.03 50.81 -5.73
CA LEU A 561 40.14 51.19 -6.60
C LEU A 561 41.22 51.92 -5.81
N GLN A 562 40.85 52.93 -5.01
CA GLN A 562 41.79 53.65 -4.15
C GLN A 562 42.48 52.73 -3.13
N VAL A 563 41.73 51.81 -2.53
CA VAL A 563 42.28 50.81 -1.60
C VAL A 563 43.27 49.89 -2.31
N SER A 564 42.94 49.41 -3.52
CA SER A 564 43.84 48.57 -4.32
C SER A 564 45.13 49.29 -4.70
N GLN A 565 45.02 50.56 -5.13
CA GLN A 565 46.15 51.43 -5.43
C GLN A 565 47.02 51.69 -4.20
N ALA A 566 46.40 51.99 -3.05
CA ALA A 566 47.10 52.22 -1.78
C ALA A 566 47.82 50.96 -1.29
N ALA A 567 47.20 49.78 -1.39
CA ALA A 567 47.83 48.51 -1.03
C ALA A 567 49.03 48.19 -1.92
N ARG A 568 48.94 48.48 -3.21
CA ARG A 568 50.04 48.33 -4.17
C ARG A 568 51.18 49.30 -3.86
N LEU A 569 50.87 50.55 -3.54
CA LEU A 569 51.85 51.54 -3.10
C LEU A 569 52.53 51.10 -1.80
N GLN A 570 51.77 50.60 -0.82
CA GLN A 570 52.29 50.06 0.43
C GLN A 570 53.25 48.88 0.17
N GLN A 571 52.92 47.95 -0.73
CA GLN A 571 53.80 46.85 -1.12
C GLN A 571 55.10 47.36 -1.78
N ALA A 572 55.00 48.38 -2.65
CA ALA A 572 56.16 48.98 -3.29
C ALA A 572 57.07 49.69 -2.27
N ILE A 573 56.49 50.45 -1.33
CA ILE A 573 57.21 51.09 -0.23
C ILE A 573 57.89 50.02 0.63
N ASN A 574 57.18 48.97 1.05
CA ASN A 574 57.73 47.88 1.87
C ASN A 574 58.88 47.13 1.17
N LYS A 575 58.87 47.05 -0.17
CA LYS A 575 59.93 46.43 -0.97
C LYS A 575 61.21 47.30 -0.99
N VAL A 576 61.07 48.63 -0.96
CA VAL A 576 62.20 49.57 -1.08
C VAL A 576 62.72 50.01 0.29
N ILE A 577 61.81 50.26 1.23
CA ILE A 577 62.03 50.68 2.61
C ILE A 577 61.55 49.53 3.50
N GLY A 578 62.25 48.40 3.44
CA GLY A 578 61.96 47.26 4.33
C GLY A 578 62.35 47.55 5.79
N PRO A 579 61.99 46.67 6.74
CA PRO A 579 62.31 46.82 8.17
C PRO A 579 63.81 46.94 8.47
N GLU A 580 64.67 46.44 7.59
CA GLU A 580 66.13 46.57 7.73
C GLU A 580 66.66 47.98 7.46
N SER A 581 65.87 48.81 6.76
CA SER A 581 66.28 50.14 6.30
C SER A 581 65.90 51.26 7.27
N VAL A 582 65.02 50.97 8.23
CA VAL A 582 64.53 51.93 9.22
C VAL A 582 65.43 51.85 10.46
N ARG A 583 65.99 52.99 10.88
CA ARG A 583 66.89 53.07 12.04
C ARG A 583 66.25 53.85 13.18
N ASN A 584 66.46 53.40 14.41
CA ASN A 584 66.16 54.17 15.63
C ASN A 584 67.34 55.12 15.98
N VAL A 585 67.17 55.98 16.99
CA VAL A 585 68.17 56.92 17.53
C VAL A 585 69.53 56.26 17.83
N ASP A 586 69.53 54.98 18.23
CA ASP A 586 70.73 54.18 18.55
C ASP A 586 71.34 53.45 17.33
N GLY A 587 70.81 53.65 16.12
CA GLY A 587 71.32 53.04 14.88
C GLY A 587 70.90 51.58 14.63
N ALA A 588 70.11 50.97 15.51
CA ALA A 588 69.55 49.63 15.36
C ALA A 588 68.48 49.58 14.25
N THR A 589 68.46 48.50 13.47
CA THR A 589 67.46 48.25 12.41
C THR A 589 66.22 47.57 12.98
N ALA A 590 65.05 47.80 12.39
CA ALA A 590 63.79 47.20 12.88
C ALA A 590 63.74 45.66 12.74
N SER A 591 64.71 45.04 12.05
CA SER A 591 64.85 43.59 11.89
C SER A 591 65.79 42.91 12.91
N ASN A 592 66.52 43.65 13.76
CA ASN A 592 67.49 43.07 14.71
C ASN A 592 67.36 43.68 16.11
N PRO A 593 66.63 43.05 17.05
CA PRO A 593 66.86 43.30 18.46
C PRO A 593 68.18 42.62 18.82
N SER A 594 69.25 43.37 19.08
CA SER A 594 70.54 42.76 19.45
C SER A 594 70.39 41.85 20.69
N PRO A 595 71.00 40.65 20.68
CA PRO A 595 71.07 39.77 21.84
C PRO A 595 72.30 40.17 22.67
N ASN A 596 72.11 40.86 23.80
CA ASN A 596 73.07 40.83 24.92
C ASN A 596 72.56 41.66 26.11
N VAL A 597 71.82 41.02 27.03
CA VAL A 597 72.05 41.16 28.48
C VAL A 597 71.70 39.81 29.13
N SER A 598 72.67 39.22 29.82
CA SER A 598 72.55 37.99 30.60
C SER A 598 71.60 38.13 31.81
N PRO A 599 71.08 37.01 32.35
CA PRO A 599 70.08 37.01 33.41
C PRO A 599 70.70 37.09 34.80
N ALA A 600 70.11 37.90 35.69
CA ALA A 600 70.22 37.73 37.13
C ALA A 600 68.83 37.90 37.77
N SER A 601 68.23 36.73 38.10
CA SER A 601 67.26 36.43 39.17
C SER A 601 66.26 37.54 39.56
N GLY A 602 64.97 37.48 39.24
CA GLY A 602 63.97 36.42 39.51
C GLY A 602 63.03 36.97 40.60
N GLY A 603 61.80 37.43 40.34
CA GLY A 603 60.58 36.74 39.90
C GLY A 603 59.52 37.04 40.99
N ASN A 604 58.25 37.40 40.80
CA ASN A 604 57.25 37.33 39.72
C ASN A 604 56.18 38.42 40.02
N THR A 605 55.97 39.42 39.15
CA THR A 605 54.96 39.53 38.05
C THR A 605 53.59 40.12 38.44
N LEU A 606 53.50 41.45 38.29
CA LEU A 606 52.31 42.24 37.97
C LEU A 606 52.68 43.16 36.79
N GLY A 607 51.91 43.11 35.70
CA GLY A 607 51.75 44.15 34.67
C GLY A 607 52.99 44.64 33.90
N ALA A 608 53.09 44.31 32.61
CA ALA A 608 53.93 45.09 31.68
C ALA A 608 53.28 45.15 30.28
N ASN A 609 52.90 46.38 29.91
CA ASN A 609 52.57 46.80 28.56
C ASN A 609 53.76 46.55 27.63
N ASN A 610 53.58 45.70 26.61
CA ASN A 610 54.53 45.55 25.51
C ASN A 610 54.06 46.38 24.31
N ASN A 611 54.38 47.68 24.31
CA ASN A 611 54.39 48.50 23.10
C ASN A 611 55.66 48.17 22.29
N ASN A 612 55.62 47.11 21.48
CA ASN A 612 56.58 46.92 20.39
C ASN A 612 56.03 47.64 19.15
N GLY A 613 56.27 48.95 19.07
CA GLY A 613 55.89 49.77 17.92
C GLY A 613 56.66 49.35 16.67
N SER A 614 56.01 48.59 15.79
CA SER A 614 56.49 48.33 14.44
C SER A 614 56.53 49.66 13.64
N PRO A 615 57.60 49.98 12.91
CA PRO A 615 57.70 51.24 12.16
C PRO A 615 56.69 51.38 11.01
N PHE A 616 55.92 50.33 10.74
CA PHE A 616 54.96 50.26 9.63
C PHE A 616 53.50 50.12 10.09
N ASP A 617 53.24 50.22 11.40
CA ASP A 617 51.86 50.20 11.92
C ASP A 617 51.28 51.61 12.01
N PHE A 618 50.84 52.13 10.86
CA PHE A 618 50.22 53.45 10.73
C PHE A 618 48.76 53.51 11.24
N THR A 619 48.28 52.49 11.95
CA THR A 619 46.87 52.38 12.38
C THR A 619 46.60 52.90 13.79
N SER A 620 47.64 53.23 14.57
CA SER A 620 47.48 53.74 15.94
C SER A 620 47.45 55.27 15.98
N GLN A 621 46.26 55.85 15.82
CA GLN A 621 46.02 57.22 16.27
C GLN A 621 45.96 57.22 17.81
N GLN A 622 47.00 57.71 18.48
CA GLN A 622 46.89 58.13 19.87
C GLN A 622 46.36 59.58 19.90
N GLU A 623 45.08 59.70 20.26
CA GLU A 623 44.50 60.94 20.78
C GLU A 623 45.09 61.19 22.17
N ASP A 624 46.23 61.86 22.26
CA ASP A 624 46.56 62.74 23.40
C ASP A 624 47.80 63.58 23.08
N GLY A 625 47.67 64.90 23.26
CA GLY A 625 48.60 65.93 22.83
C GLY A 625 49.89 66.03 23.65
N SER A 626 50.79 65.05 23.54
CA SER A 626 52.20 65.22 23.88
C SER A 626 53.10 64.73 22.75
N SER A 627 53.70 65.69 22.05
CA SER A 627 54.65 65.48 20.96
C SER A 627 55.95 64.84 21.44
N GLY A 628 56.04 63.52 21.32
CA GLY A 628 57.28 62.76 21.30
C GLY A 628 57.26 61.82 20.10
N ALA A 629 57.69 62.29 18.93
CA ALA A 629 57.78 61.46 17.74
C ALA A 629 58.71 60.27 18.03
N ALA A 630 58.17 59.04 18.01
CA ALA A 630 58.98 57.83 18.11
C ALA A 630 59.97 57.81 16.94
N GLY A 631 61.26 58.02 17.27
CA GLY A 631 62.34 58.42 16.37
C GLY A 631 62.82 57.32 15.43
N TRP A 632 62.02 57.00 14.42
CA TRP A 632 62.41 56.17 13.30
C TRP A 632 62.71 57.04 12.08
N TRP A 633 63.91 56.88 11.52
CA TRP A 633 64.41 57.72 10.43
C TRP A 633 64.72 56.86 9.19
N VAL A 634 64.39 57.39 8.01
CA VAL A 634 64.78 56.82 6.72
C VAL A 634 65.74 57.80 6.03
N PRO A 635 66.88 57.34 5.46
CA PRO A 635 67.79 58.21 4.73
C PRO A 635 67.07 58.91 3.56
N LYS A 636 67.26 60.23 3.42
CA LYS A 636 66.66 61.03 2.32
C LYS A 636 66.98 60.47 0.92
N SER A 637 68.12 59.81 0.77
CA SER A 637 68.55 59.12 -0.47
C SER A 637 67.74 57.86 -0.82
N MET A 638 66.90 57.35 0.09
CA MET A 638 65.96 56.26 -0.22
C MET A 638 64.63 56.78 -0.76
N LEU A 639 64.25 58.03 -0.47
CA LEU A 639 63.04 58.62 -1.05
C LEU A 639 63.15 58.69 -2.57
N SER A 640 64.34 58.99 -3.11
CA SER A 640 64.60 58.94 -4.56
C SER A 640 64.62 57.52 -5.14
N LYS A 641 64.65 56.47 -4.31
CA LYS A 641 64.52 55.06 -4.75
C LYS A 641 63.07 54.59 -4.79
N LEU A 642 62.13 55.33 -4.20
CA LEU A 642 60.69 55.06 -4.31
C LEU A 642 60.16 55.40 -5.71
N THR A 643 60.81 56.34 -6.39
CA THR A 643 60.57 56.65 -7.80
C THR A 643 61.36 55.68 -8.67
N THR A 644 60.70 54.64 -9.17
CA THR A 644 61.28 53.73 -10.17
C THR A 644 60.86 54.18 -11.58
N ASP A 645 61.80 54.26 -12.51
CA ASP A 645 61.46 54.36 -13.94
C ASP A 645 60.71 53.08 -14.34
N ARG A 646 59.41 53.23 -14.60
CA ARG A 646 58.56 52.14 -15.11
C ARG A 646 58.30 52.37 -16.57
N TYR A 647 58.33 51.30 -17.36
CA TYR A 647 57.85 51.38 -18.74
C TYR A 647 56.35 51.68 -18.72
N ASN A 648 55.88 52.54 -19.65
CA ASN A 648 54.46 52.92 -19.74
C ASN A 648 53.51 51.72 -19.75
N ALA A 649 53.93 50.59 -20.31
CA ALA A 649 53.14 49.35 -20.34
C ALA A 649 52.97 48.69 -18.96
N GLU A 650 53.98 48.72 -18.09
CA GLU A 650 53.92 48.11 -16.76
C GLU A 650 52.96 48.87 -15.84
N GLN A 651 53.02 50.20 -15.87
CA GLN A 651 52.14 51.06 -15.08
C GLN A 651 50.67 50.88 -15.51
N VAL A 652 50.42 50.96 -16.82
CA VAL A 652 49.06 50.80 -17.38
C VAL A 652 48.50 49.40 -17.10
N ARG A 653 49.31 48.34 -17.17
CA ARG A 653 48.89 46.97 -16.84
C ARG A 653 48.38 46.85 -15.41
N GLU A 654 49.07 47.43 -14.44
CA GLU A 654 48.67 47.38 -13.03
C GLU A 654 47.44 48.25 -12.75
N ASP A 655 47.32 49.40 -13.42
CA ASP A 655 46.14 50.27 -13.29
C ASP A 655 44.89 49.63 -13.90
N ILE A 656 45.02 48.95 -15.04
CA ILE A 656 43.95 48.11 -15.62
C ILE A 656 43.59 46.98 -14.68
N HIS A 657 44.58 46.32 -14.07
CA HIS A 657 44.34 45.22 -13.12
C HIS A 657 43.52 45.69 -11.91
N ASP A 658 43.88 46.82 -11.30
CA ASP A 658 43.18 47.34 -10.13
C ASP A 658 41.76 47.81 -10.48
N ALA A 659 41.58 48.48 -11.62
CA ALA A 659 40.27 48.85 -12.12
C ALA A 659 39.40 47.61 -12.42
N LEU A 660 39.97 46.61 -13.11
CA LEU A 660 39.28 45.37 -13.45
C LEU A 660 38.88 44.58 -12.20
N ARG A 661 39.77 44.49 -11.21
CA ARG A 661 39.51 43.79 -9.94
C ARG A 661 38.39 44.47 -9.15
N SER A 662 38.44 45.80 -9.04
CA SER A 662 37.43 46.58 -8.31
C SER A 662 36.06 46.47 -8.99
N TYR A 663 36.01 46.62 -10.32
CA TYR A 663 34.78 46.42 -11.07
C TYR A 663 34.25 44.98 -10.97
N TYR A 664 35.13 43.97 -11.09
CA TYR A 664 34.74 42.56 -11.01
C TYR A 664 34.06 42.22 -9.68
N MET A 665 34.57 42.72 -8.56
CA MET A 665 33.95 42.48 -7.25
C MET A 665 32.54 43.07 -7.15
N VAL A 666 32.36 44.30 -7.62
CA VAL A 666 31.05 44.96 -7.64
C VAL A 666 30.07 44.24 -8.58
N ALA A 667 30.51 43.96 -9.82
CA ALA A 667 29.71 43.29 -10.83
C ALA A 667 29.31 41.88 -10.37
N ARG A 668 30.22 41.10 -9.81
CA ARG A 668 29.94 39.75 -9.31
C ARG A 668 28.91 39.75 -8.18
N ARG A 669 29.08 40.61 -7.17
CA ARG A 669 28.13 40.69 -6.04
C ARG A 669 26.72 41.03 -6.54
N ARG A 670 26.62 42.08 -7.37
CA ARG A 670 25.36 42.50 -8.00
C ARG A 670 24.74 41.35 -8.81
N PHE A 671 25.54 40.72 -9.68
CA PHE A 671 25.06 39.70 -10.59
C PHE A 671 24.59 38.44 -9.87
N VAL A 672 25.33 37.98 -8.85
CA VAL A 672 24.92 36.85 -8.01
C VAL A 672 23.58 37.15 -7.34
N ASP A 673 23.41 38.32 -6.72
CA ASP A 673 22.15 38.70 -6.09
C ASP A 673 20.99 38.74 -7.08
N ILE A 674 21.20 39.29 -8.28
CA ILE A 674 20.20 39.33 -9.35
C ILE A 674 19.80 37.92 -9.79
N VAL A 675 20.76 37.02 -10.02
CA VAL A 675 20.47 35.62 -10.39
C VAL A 675 19.68 34.92 -9.30
N LEU A 676 20.09 35.06 -8.04
CA LEU A 676 19.39 34.44 -6.91
C LEU A 676 17.96 35.00 -6.77
N GLN A 677 17.78 36.32 -6.79
CA GLN A 677 16.46 36.94 -6.63
C GLN A 677 15.52 36.65 -7.81
N GLN A 678 16.00 36.84 -9.04
CA GLN A 678 15.15 36.75 -10.22
C GLN A 678 14.98 35.30 -10.69
N VAL A 679 16.07 34.55 -10.87
CA VAL A 679 15.97 33.19 -11.41
C VAL A 679 15.50 32.22 -10.34
N ILE A 680 16.15 32.21 -9.18
CA ILE A 680 15.88 31.22 -8.14
C ILE A 680 14.60 31.56 -7.37
N PHE A 681 14.55 32.69 -6.68
CA PHE A 681 13.39 33.04 -5.86
C PHE A 681 12.15 33.36 -6.70
N HIS A 682 12.26 34.23 -7.70
CA HIS A 682 11.10 34.59 -8.50
C HIS A 682 10.66 33.47 -9.47
N PHE A 683 11.48 33.03 -10.43
CA PHE A 683 11.02 32.06 -11.43
C PHE A 683 10.79 30.65 -10.86
N LEU A 684 11.69 30.13 -10.01
CA LEU A 684 11.56 28.76 -9.49
C LEU A 684 10.63 28.62 -8.27
N LEU A 685 10.44 29.66 -7.44
CA LEU A 685 9.67 29.53 -6.18
C LEU A 685 8.39 30.37 -6.10
N ASP A 686 8.41 31.64 -6.53
CA ASP A 686 7.34 32.59 -6.18
C ASP A 686 6.45 33.07 -7.32
N SER A 687 6.92 33.05 -8.57
CA SER A 687 6.14 33.53 -9.71
C SER A 687 4.83 32.75 -9.86
N LYS A 688 3.81 33.37 -10.48
CA LYS A 688 2.55 32.67 -10.80
C LYS A 688 2.77 31.43 -11.68
N THR A 689 3.86 31.41 -12.43
CA THR A 689 4.25 30.32 -13.31
C THR A 689 5.35 29.44 -12.70
N SER A 690 5.62 29.58 -11.40
CA SER A 690 6.58 28.79 -10.65
C SER A 690 6.15 27.33 -10.61
N PRO A 691 7.10 26.38 -10.71
CA PRO A 691 6.89 24.97 -10.48
C PRO A 691 6.02 24.62 -9.25
N LEU A 692 6.18 25.37 -8.15
CA LEU A 692 5.42 25.15 -6.91
C LEU A 692 3.95 25.58 -6.99
N LYS A 693 3.61 26.49 -7.91
CA LYS A 693 2.28 27.09 -8.05
C LYS A 693 1.54 26.62 -9.31
N ILE A 694 2.07 25.63 -10.04
CA ILE A 694 1.41 25.06 -11.22
C ILE A 694 0.18 24.22 -10.85
N PHE A 695 0.28 23.40 -9.80
CA PHE A 695 -0.78 22.48 -9.42
C PHE A 695 -1.70 23.09 -8.36
N THR A 696 -2.76 23.78 -8.81
CA THR A 696 -3.72 24.49 -7.96
C THR A 696 -5.14 23.94 -8.12
N PRO A 697 -6.04 24.22 -7.15
CA PRO A 697 -7.47 23.93 -7.31
C PRO A 697 -8.06 24.58 -8.58
N ASP A 698 -7.61 25.77 -8.96
CA ASP A 698 -8.07 26.47 -10.17
C ASP A 698 -7.68 25.71 -11.45
N LEU A 699 -6.48 25.12 -11.49
CA LEU A 699 -6.08 24.25 -12.62
C LEU A 699 -7.05 23.07 -12.74
N ILE A 700 -7.48 22.48 -11.63
CA ILE A 700 -8.39 21.33 -11.63
C ILE A 700 -9.81 21.74 -12.08
N MET A 701 -10.24 22.95 -11.76
CA MET A 701 -11.51 23.48 -12.25
C MET A 701 -11.49 23.68 -13.78
N SER A 702 -10.33 23.95 -14.36
CA SER A 702 -10.15 24.08 -15.82
C SER A 702 -10.08 22.75 -16.58
N LEU A 703 -9.99 21.60 -15.89
CA LEU A 703 -9.92 20.29 -16.54
C LEU A 703 -11.29 19.87 -17.09
N ASP A 704 -11.28 19.34 -18.30
CA ASP A 704 -12.45 18.73 -18.92
C ASP A 704 -12.73 17.32 -18.36
N ASP A 705 -13.89 16.77 -18.69
CA ASP A 705 -14.34 15.47 -18.17
C ASP A 705 -13.49 14.31 -18.68
N THR A 706 -12.85 14.43 -19.85
CA THR A 706 -11.98 13.38 -20.41
C THR A 706 -10.64 13.33 -19.67
N GLN A 707 -10.05 14.49 -19.36
CA GLN A 707 -8.85 14.62 -18.54
C GLN A 707 -9.11 14.18 -17.10
N LEU A 708 -10.25 14.56 -16.51
CA LEU A 708 -10.63 14.10 -15.17
C LEU A 708 -10.76 12.58 -15.10
N LYS A 709 -11.38 11.97 -16.12
CA LYS A 709 -11.52 10.51 -16.19
C LYS A 709 -10.18 9.81 -16.43
N LEU A 710 -9.28 10.40 -17.22
CA LEU A 710 -7.94 9.84 -17.46
C LEU A 710 -7.09 9.86 -16.18
N ILE A 711 -7.17 10.95 -15.41
CA ILE A 711 -6.30 11.17 -14.25
C ILE A 711 -6.88 10.52 -12.98
N ALA A 712 -8.16 10.73 -12.68
CA ALA A 712 -8.78 10.34 -11.41
C ALA A 712 -9.91 9.31 -11.58
N GLY A 713 -10.12 8.79 -12.80
CA GLY A 713 -11.11 7.76 -13.07
C GLY A 713 -10.74 6.43 -12.42
N GLU A 714 -11.72 5.79 -11.78
CA GLU A 714 -11.53 4.44 -11.25
C GLU A 714 -11.46 3.41 -12.38
N ASN A 715 -10.38 2.63 -12.39
CA ASN A 715 -10.23 1.44 -13.23
C ASN A 715 -11.38 0.46 -12.97
N ALA A 716 -11.81 -0.26 -14.01
CA ALA A 716 -12.92 -1.22 -13.94
C ALA A 716 -12.74 -2.23 -12.80
N ALA A 717 -11.55 -2.82 -12.67
CA ALA A 717 -11.25 -3.78 -11.59
C ALA A 717 -11.40 -3.18 -10.17
N THR A 718 -11.08 -1.89 -9.99
CA THR A 718 -11.23 -1.21 -8.69
C THR A 718 -12.70 -0.93 -8.39
N ARG A 719 -13.47 -0.55 -9.42
CA ARG A 719 -14.92 -0.32 -9.33
C ARG A 719 -15.67 -1.60 -8.98
N ASP A 720 -15.40 -2.69 -9.71
CA ASP A 720 -16.03 -4.00 -9.47
C ASP A 720 -15.70 -4.50 -8.06
N ARG A 721 -14.44 -4.36 -7.64
CA ARG A 721 -14.02 -4.73 -6.29
C ARG A 721 -14.72 -3.88 -5.23
N ARG A 722 -14.87 -2.58 -5.44
CA ARG A 722 -15.61 -1.68 -4.54
C ARG A 722 -17.07 -2.10 -4.42
N GLU A 723 -17.72 -2.44 -5.53
CA GLU A 723 -19.12 -2.87 -5.55
C GLU A 723 -19.31 -4.17 -4.76
N ILE A 724 -18.44 -5.17 -4.99
CA ILE A 724 -18.45 -6.43 -4.24
C ILE A 724 -18.25 -6.19 -2.74
N LEU A 725 -17.26 -5.38 -2.35
CA LEU A 725 -17.01 -5.08 -0.94
C LEU A 725 -18.18 -4.33 -0.30
N THR A 726 -18.79 -3.39 -1.02
CA THR A 726 -19.95 -2.62 -0.54
C THR A 726 -21.16 -3.52 -0.32
N LYS A 727 -21.45 -4.43 -1.26
CA LYS A 727 -22.49 -5.44 -1.11
C LYS A 727 -22.22 -6.37 0.07
N ASN A 728 -20.99 -6.84 0.23
CA ASN A 728 -20.60 -7.71 1.34
C ASN A 728 -20.74 -7.01 2.71
N ILE A 729 -20.42 -5.71 2.80
CA ILE A 729 -20.62 -4.90 4.01
C ILE A 729 -22.10 -4.79 4.33
N LEU A 730 -22.95 -4.48 3.34
CA LEU A 730 -24.39 -4.39 3.52
C LEU A 730 -24.97 -5.71 4.02
N ASN A 731 -24.65 -6.83 3.35
CA ASN A 731 -25.12 -8.15 3.74
C ASN A 731 -24.66 -8.54 5.15
N SER A 732 -23.39 -8.23 5.51
CA SER A 732 -22.87 -8.49 6.85
C SER A 732 -23.55 -7.64 7.93
N LYS A 733 -23.94 -6.40 7.62
CA LYS A 733 -24.70 -5.54 8.55
C LYS A 733 -26.12 -6.06 8.76
N LEU A 734 -26.82 -6.41 7.68
CA LEU A 734 -28.15 -7.03 7.76
C LEU A 734 -28.11 -8.35 8.55
N ALA A 735 -27.07 -9.16 8.34
CA ALA A 735 -26.85 -10.40 9.08
C ALA A 735 -26.71 -10.18 10.59
N LEU A 736 -25.97 -9.14 11.00
CA LEU A 736 -25.83 -8.78 12.41
C LEU A 736 -27.14 -8.24 13.00
N GLU A 737 -27.98 -7.56 12.22
CA GLU A 737 -29.32 -7.14 12.66
C GLU A 737 -30.25 -8.33 12.87
N GLU A 738 -30.28 -9.30 11.95
CA GLU A 738 -31.07 -10.52 12.13
C GLU A 738 -30.61 -11.33 13.35
N LEU A 739 -29.29 -11.45 13.57
CA LEU A 739 -28.75 -12.10 14.78
C LEU A 739 -29.15 -11.37 16.07
N LYS A 740 -29.25 -10.04 16.06
CA LYS A 740 -29.72 -9.26 17.22
C LYS A 740 -31.21 -9.48 17.51
N LYS A 741 -32.05 -9.63 16.49
CA LYS A 741 -33.49 -9.91 16.64
C LYS A 741 -33.77 -11.28 17.27
N THR A 742 -32.77 -12.16 17.32
CA THR A 742 -32.88 -13.52 17.88
C THR A 742 -32.48 -13.58 19.36
N LYS A 743 -31.87 -12.52 19.91
CA LYS A 743 -31.60 -12.37 21.35
C LYS A 743 -32.85 -11.89 22.06
#